data_AF-A0A2T9VCE9-F1
#
_entry.id   AF-A0A2T9VCE9-F1
#
_cell.length_a   1.000
_cell.length_b   1.000
_cell.length_c   1.000
_cell.angle_alpha   90.00
_cell.angle_beta   90.00
_cell.angle_gamma   90.00
#
_symmetry.space_group_name_H-M   'P 1'
#
loop_
_entity.id
_entity.type
_entity.pdbx_description
1 polymer ?
#
loop_
_entity_poly.entity_id
_entity_poly.type
_entity_poly.pdbx_seq_one_letter_code
_entity_poly.pdbx_strand_id
1 'polypeptide(L)'
;MGSLNWTSKRRLHLIRQTESAECGLACLAMMACWHGLQTDLPTLRERFSTSTQGMTLQRLIECAADIRLSSRAVRLEPEDLKSLSLPCILHWNMNHFVVLHSVRGRHLIIYDPDKGKVTLSLQEAGKHFTGVALELMPASDFTVKDERKKIRLRQLIGKTSGLLPAISRIMIFSLALEIMTLASPLLNQLVIDEVLVAADRSLLTVIIIALLLLSLTQMLLSLARQWASITLSVNFNMQWTARVFHHLVRLPLSWFDARSKGSINARFDAVNAIQQALTSQLLEGILDVLLVVTALFMMLLYSPEMTVIAVLAAAIYGVLRALWYPSLRQSAEDAWDAGARESGHFLETLNGILSLRINGVTAHREAAWLNLNVVRRNTQLRQNRLLMCYDIAHTLTGSLVSAVILWKGADEVLHGTFTVGMLVAYLSYQMRFSSSISSLTDKFFAWRMLDVYNERLADIVLTPTEGHLQQPVQEGGSISTVSSVFQDRESETADVSLSLTHIIFSHKGSNKPLLRGVSLTLHPGEVVAITGKSGCGKSTLVKLILGIYIPDEGTIRTFGIPHTHPDYFRIRRRIGTVLQDDHLFRGSIADNIIFFSEDRNPERMIHCARLAMIDSDIMAMPMGYQTLIGETGGGLSGGQKQRILLARALYKKPGFLLLDEATSHLDIESEILISQTLRQLGISVLLIAHRPETIASADRVLYLSEGTFKELKHQRLIDDEQVYAS
;
A
#
# COMPACT_ATOMS: atom_id res chain seq x y z
N MET A 1 16.31 17.30 7.03
CA MET A 1 16.68 18.61 7.64
C MET A 1 15.42 19.28 8.12
N GLY A 2 15.40 19.69 9.39
CA GLY A 2 14.21 20.21 10.07
C GLY A 2 13.76 21.55 9.49
N SER A 3 12.47 21.69 9.24
CA SER A 3 11.84 22.97 8.96
C SER A 3 12.01 23.87 10.19
N LEU A 4 12.70 25.00 10.04
CA LEU A 4 12.69 26.07 11.05
C LEU A 4 11.24 26.55 11.22
N ASN A 5 10.59 26.16 12.32
CA ASN A 5 9.30 26.68 12.73
C ASN A 5 9.51 28.04 13.40
N TRP A 6 9.36 29.12 12.64
CA TRP A 6 9.40 30.51 13.12
C TRP A 6 8.20 30.91 14.01
N THR A 7 7.26 29.99 14.28
CA THR A 7 6.12 30.25 15.19
C THR A 7 6.18 29.32 16.39
N SER A 8 6.32 29.85 17.61
CA SER A 8 6.32 29.08 18.87
C SER A 8 4.98 28.41 19.21
N LYS A 9 4.00 28.43 18.29
CA LYS A 9 2.71 27.74 18.44
C LYS A 9 2.89 26.28 18.04
N ARG A 10 2.77 25.37 19.01
CA ARG A 10 2.59 23.94 18.76
C ARG A 10 1.40 23.76 17.81
N ARG A 11 1.59 23.03 16.72
CA ARG A 11 0.53 22.69 15.75
C ARG A 11 0.26 21.20 15.84
N LEU A 12 -1.01 20.84 16.01
CA LEU A 12 -1.45 19.45 15.90
C LEU A 12 -1.43 19.07 14.43
N HIS A 13 -0.63 18.06 14.11
CA HIS A 13 -0.55 17.50 12.76
C HIS A 13 -1.61 16.41 12.65
N LEU A 14 -2.43 16.47 11.59
CA LEU A 14 -3.41 15.43 11.32
C LEU A 14 -2.69 14.17 10.84
N ILE A 15 -2.98 13.03 11.47
CA ILE A 15 -2.52 11.72 11.01
C ILE A 15 -3.75 10.92 10.60
N ARG A 16 -3.82 10.55 9.32
CA ARG A 16 -4.93 9.77 8.74
C ARG A 16 -4.76 8.29 9.06
N GLN A 17 -5.85 7.60 9.40
CA GLN A 17 -5.82 6.14 9.61
C GLN A 17 -5.54 5.40 8.29
N THR A 18 -4.78 4.30 8.36
CA THR A 18 -4.43 3.48 7.19
C THR A 18 -5.17 2.14 7.13
N GLU A 19 -5.55 1.62 8.29
CA GLU A 19 -6.40 0.45 8.48
C GLU A 19 -7.72 0.89 9.16
N SER A 20 -8.80 0.11 8.99
CA SER A 20 -10.13 0.47 9.51
C SER A 20 -10.21 0.52 11.04
N ALA A 21 -9.34 -0.20 11.74
CA ALA A 21 -9.34 -0.37 13.19
C ALA A 21 -8.34 0.54 13.93
N GLU A 22 -7.69 1.48 13.23
CA GLU A 22 -6.54 2.23 13.76
C GLU A 22 -6.86 3.63 14.29
N CYS A 23 -8.12 4.05 14.32
CA CYS A 23 -8.51 5.41 14.71
C CYS A 23 -7.90 5.85 16.06
N GLY A 24 -7.88 4.96 17.06
CA GLY A 24 -7.29 5.26 18.36
C GLY A 24 -5.76 5.39 18.32
N LEU A 25 -5.05 4.55 17.56
CA LEU A 25 -3.59 4.67 17.38
C LEU A 25 -3.23 5.96 16.64
N ALA A 26 -4.03 6.36 15.65
CA ALA A 26 -3.85 7.62 14.95
C ALA A 26 -4.05 8.81 15.90
N CYS A 27 -5.07 8.77 16.76
CA CYS A 27 -5.27 9.77 17.81
C CYS A 27 -4.09 9.83 18.79
N LEU A 28 -3.58 8.66 19.21
CA LEU A 28 -2.42 8.57 20.08
C LEU A 28 -1.16 9.15 19.43
N ALA A 29 -0.93 8.87 18.13
CA ALA A 29 0.18 9.43 17.37
C ALA A 29 0.09 10.96 17.27
N MET A 30 -1.11 11.50 17.04
CA MET A 30 -1.36 12.95 16.99
C MET A 30 -1.03 13.60 18.35
N MET A 31 -1.46 12.98 19.45
CA MET A 31 -1.17 13.44 20.81
C MET A 31 0.32 13.33 21.16
N ALA A 32 0.97 12.22 20.83
CA ALA A 32 2.41 12.04 21.00
C ALA A 32 3.21 13.13 20.27
N CYS A 33 2.85 13.41 19.01
CA CYS A 33 3.48 14.45 18.20
C CYS A 33 3.27 15.85 18.78
N TRP A 34 2.10 16.12 19.38
CA TRP A 34 1.81 17.37 20.08
C TRP A 34 2.71 17.61 21.30
N HIS A 35 3.01 16.56 22.05
CA HIS A 35 3.89 16.62 23.22
C HIS A 35 5.38 16.57 22.89
N GLY A 36 5.74 16.25 21.63
CA GLY A 36 7.11 16.31 21.12
C GLY A 36 7.71 14.96 20.71
N LEU A 37 7.02 13.85 20.96
CA LEU A 37 7.40 12.53 20.43
C LEU A 37 6.93 12.43 18.97
N GLN A 38 7.83 12.72 18.04
CA GLN A 38 7.53 12.65 16.61
C GLN A 38 7.51 11.17 16.18
N THR A 39 6.30 10.63 16.02
CA THR A 39 6.05 9.24 15.61
C THR A 39 5.11 9.19 14.41
N ASP A 40 4.97 8.01 13.79
CA ASP A 40 4.02 7.73 12.72
C ASP A 40 3.23 6.43 13.02
N LEU A 41 2.19 6.16 12.23
CA LEU A 41 1.37 4.95 12.39
C LEU A 41 2.16 3.64 12.21
N PRO A 42 3.02 3.48 11.19
CA PRO A 42 3.83 2.27 11.04
C PRO A 42 4.70 1.97 12.27
N THR A 43 5.35 3.00 12.84
CA THR A 43 6.19 2.83 14.03
C THR A 43 5.37 2.42 15.25
N LEU A 44 4.18 3.01 15.44
CA LEU A 44 3.30 2.59 16.52
C LEU A 44 2.73 1.18 16.30
N ARG A 45 2.49 0.76 15.06
CA ARG A 45 2.00 -0.59 14.73
C ARG A 45 3.03 -1.69 15.01
N GLU A 46 4.32 -1.39 14.82
CA GLU A 46 5.40 -2.30 15.23
C GLU A 46 5.42 -2.53 16.74
N ARG A 47 5.07 -1.51 17.54
CA ARG A 47 5.04 -1.59 19.00
C ARG A 47 3.74 -2.15 19.56
N PHE A 48 2.61 -1.74 18.98
CA PHE A 48 1.29 -2.00 19.48
C PHE A 48 0.49 -2.83 18.48
N SER A 49 0.06 -4.00 18.92
CA SER A 49 -0.87 -4.84 18.18
C SER A 49 -2.31 -4.32 18.32
N THR A 50 -2.90 -3.88 17.22
CA THR A 50 -4.33 -3.55 17.12
C THR A 50 -5.14 -4.75 16.64
N SER A 51 -6.33 -4.92 17.22
CA SER A 51 -7.31 -5.88 16.73
C SER A 51 -7.97 -5.36 15.47
N THR A 52 -8.34 -6.25 14.54
CA THR A 52 -9.15 -5.91 13.37
C THR A 52 -10.55 -5.41 13.75
N GLN A 53 -10.99 -5.67 14.99
CA GLN A 53 -12.28 -5.21 15.53
C GLN A 53 -12.23 -3.80 16.14
N GLY A 54 -11.06 -3.13 16.11
CA GLY A 54 -10.87 -1.81 16.71
C GLY A 54 -10.06 -1.86 18.01
N MET A 55 -9.91 -0.69 18.64
CA MET A 55 -9.19 -0.54 19.90
C MET A 55 -10.14 -0.13 21.02
N THR A 56 -10.04 -0.77 22.19
CA THR A 56 -10.79 -0.37 23.37
C THR A 56 -10.14 0.84 24.04
N LEU A 57 -10.91 1.61 24.83
CA LEU A 57 -10.36 2.73 25.61
C LEU A 57 -9.27 2.26 26.58
N GLN A 58 -9.46 1.09 27.20
CA GLN A 58 -8.46 0.49 28.09
C GLN A 58 -7.15 0.23 27.35
N ARG A 59 -7.22 -0.37 26.15
CA ARG A 59 -6.01 -0.63 25.36
C ARG A 59 -5.34 0.66 24.90
N LEU A 60 -6.12 1.69 24.56
CA LEU A 60 -5.58 3.02 24.24
C LEU A 60 -4.80 3.61 25.43
N ILE A 61 -5.31 3.44 26.66
CA ILE A 61 -4.65 3.85 27.91
C ILE A 61 -3.35 3.08 28.13
N GLU A 62 -3.36 1.76 27.95
CA GLU A 62 -2.16 0.91 28.04
C GLU A 62 -1.08 1.36 27.04
N CYS A 63 -1.44 1.53 25.77
CA CYS A 63 -0.52 2.01 24.73
C CYS A 63 0.02 3.42 25.04
N ALA A 64 -0.81 4.31 25.62
CA ALA A 64 -0.38 5.64 26.03
C ALA A 64 0.65 5.58 27.16
N ALA A 65 0.43 4.72 28.16
CA ALA A 65 1.36 4.51 29.26
C ALA A 65 2.72 3.99 28.77
N ASP A 66 2.73 3.06 27.80
CA ASP A 66 3.96 2.50 27.21
C ASP A 66 4.81 3.56 26.49
N ILE A 67 4.19 4.56 25.84
CA ILE A 67 4.90 5.72 25.28
C ILE A 67 5.10 6.87 26.29
N ARG A 68 4.95 6.60 27.58
CA ARG A 68 5.16 7.53 28.71
C ARG A 68 4.22 8.74 28.69
N LEU A 69 2.99 8.55 28.23
CA LEU A 69 1.89 9.49 28.40
C LEU A 69 0.98 8.99 29.52
N SER A 70 0.92 9.75 30.61
CA SER A 70 -0.09 9.56 31.65
C SER A 70 -1.47 9.88 31.09
N SER A 71 -2.46 9.06 31.43
CA SER A 71 -3.81 9.17 30.89
C SER A 71 -4.84 9.39 32.00
N ARG A 72 -5.82 10.24 31.72
CA ARG A 72 -6.96 10.51 32.61
C ARG A 72 -8.24 10.40 31.79
N ALA A 73 -8.97 9.30 31.99
CA ALA A 73 -10.28 9.12 31.40
C ALA A 73 -11.34 9.87 32.22
N VAL A 74 -12.16 10.68 31.56
CA VAL A 74 -13.21 11.49 32.18
C VAL A 74 -14.54 11.22 31.47
N ARG A 75 -15.61 11.12 32.25
CA ARG A 75 -16.99 11.08 31.74
C ARG A 75 -17.62 12.45 31.96
N LEU A 76 -18.17 13.05 30.91
CA LEU A 76 -18.73 14.40 30.95
C LEU A 76 -19.81 14.60 29.89
N GLU A 77 -20.64 15.63 30.07
CA GLU A 77 -21.63 16.06 29.09
C GLU A 77 -21.00 16.95 28.00
N PRO A 78 -21.63 17.10 26.82
CA PRO A 78 -21.09 17.91 25.73
C PRO A 78 -20.80 19.38 26.11
N GLU A 79 -21.54 19.93 27.08
CA GLU A 79 -21.39 21.31 27.54
C GLU A 79 -20.06 21.54 28.27
N ASP A 80 -19.57 20.50 28.94
CA ASP A 80 -18.36 20.53 29.77
C ASP A 80 -17.07 20.33 28.95
N LEU A 81 -17.16 20.09 27.63
CA LEU A 81 -15.99 19.91 26.75
C LEU A 81 -14.99 21.07 26.79
N LYS A 82 -15.43 22.25 27.23
CA LYS A 82 -14.58 23.45 27.42
C LYS A 82 -13.63 23.35 28.61
N SER A 83 -13.95 22.49 29.59
CA SER A 83 -13.19 22.33 30.83
C SER A 83 -12.01 21.35 30.71
N LEU A 84 -11.94 20.60 29.61
CA LEU A 84 -10.89 19.61 29.36
C LEU A 84 -9.54 20.25 29.06
N SER A 85 -8.46 19.55 29.41
CA SER A 85 -7.11 19.89 28.96
C SER A 85 -6.95 19.56 27.48
N LEU A 86 -6.79 20.57 26.62
CA LEU A 86 -6.72 20.42 25.17
C LEU A 86 -5.27 20.36 24.65
N PRO A 87 -4.98 19.58 23.59
CA PRO A 87 -5.88 18.65 22.91
C PRO A 87 -6.16 17.38 23.74
N CYS A 88 -7.28 16.72 23.50
CA CYS A 88 -7.66 15.46 24.15
C CYS A 88 -8.34 14.50 23.17
N ILE A 89 -8.43 13.21 23.51
CA ILE A 89 -9.10 12.22 22.66
C ILE A 89 -10.55 12.08 23.13
N LEU A 90 -11.50 12.05 22.19
CA LEU A 90 -12.92 11.79 22.45
C LEU A 90 -13.31 10.45 21.84
N HIS A 91 -14.16 9.71 22.56
CA HIS A 91 -14.82 8.53 21.99
C HIS A 91 -16.12 8.94 21.26
N TRP A 92 -16.26 8.48 20.04
CA TRP A 92 -17.15 9.04 19.02
C TRP A 92 -17.98 7.94 18.35
N ASN A 93 -19.29 8.13 18.20
CA ASN A 93 -20.25 7.21 17.56
C ASN A 93 -20.24 5.76 18.08
N MET A 94 -19.72 5.53 19.29
CA MET A 94 -19.54 4.20 19.89
C MET A 94 -18.59 3.25 19.13
N ASN A 95 -17.89 3.74 18.11
CA ASN A 95 -17.04 2.92 17.24
C ASN A 95 -15.78 3.64 16.72
N HIS A 96 -15.51 4.86 17.18
CA HIS A 96 -14.44 5.70 16.64
C HIS A 96 -13.78 6.56 17.70
N PHE A 97 -12.55 7.01 17.45
CA PHE A 97 -11.84 7.99 18.29
C PHE A 97 -11.44 9.20 17.45
N VAL A 98 -11.57 10.38 18.05
CA VAL A 98 -11.20 11.66 17.42
C VAL A 98 -10.42 12.54 18.39
N VAL A 99 -9.59 13.45 17.89
CA VAL A 99 -8.84 14.40 18.74
C VAL A 99 -9.55 15.75 18.75
N LEU A 100 -9.97 16.19 19.93
CA LEU A 100 -10.48 17.55 20.14
C LEU A 100 -9.30 18.51 20.27
N HIS A 101 -9.18 19.44 19.32
CA HIS A 101 -8.07 20.41 19.28
C HIS A 101 -8.39 21.71 20.01
N SER A 102 -9.58 22.28 19.78
CA SER A 102 -9.97 23.55 20.40
C SER A 102 -11.48 23.72 20.45
N VAL A 103 -11.99 24.29 21.55
CA VAL A 103 -13.36 24.74 21.68
C VAL A 103 -13.41 26.27 21.58
N ARG A 104 -14.14 26.82 20.61
CA ARG A 104 -14.31 28.27 20.40
C ARG A 104 -15.79 28.62 20.41
N GLY A 105 -16.28 29.14 21.55
CA GLY A 105 -17.68 29.54 21.70
C GLY A 105 -18.63 28.33 21.59
N ARG A 106 -19.38 28.26 20.48
CA ARG A 106 -20.30 27.15 20.15
C ARG A 106 -19.73 26.18 19.11
N HIS A 107 -18.49 26.37 18.66
CA HIS A 107 -17.85 25.53 17.66
C HIS A 107 -16.68 24.74 18.24
N LEU A 108 -16.54 23.51 17.76
CA LEU A 108 -15.49 22.56 18.12
C LEU A 108 -14.64 22.30 16.88
N ILE A 109 -13.32 22.31 17.05
CA ILE A 109 -12.38 21.89 16.01
C ILE A 109 -11.88 20.50 16.39
N ILE A 110 -12.23 19.52 15.57
CA ILE A 110 -11.90 18.11 15.76
C ILE A 110 -10.98 17.65 14.63
N TYR A 111 -9.97 16.88 15.00
CA TYR A 111 -9.09 16.18 14.08
C TYR A 111 -9.53 14.72 14.10
N ASP A 112 -10.28 14.35 13.07
CA ASP A 112 -10.79 13.02 12.85
C ASP A 112 -9.77 12.24 11.99
N PRO A 113 -9.22 11.11 12.47
CA PRO A 113 -8.33 10.27 11.66
C PRO A 113 -8.94 9.82 10.33
N ASP A 114 -10.26 9.70 10.28
CA ASP A 114 -11.00 9.31 9.08
C ASP A 114 -11.39 10.54 8.25
N LYS A 115 -12.07 11.54 8.81
CA LYS A 115 -12.62 12.68 8.03
C LYS A 115 -11.67 13.88 7.90
N GLY A 116 -10.64 13.92 8.72
CA GLY A 116 -9.63 14.97 8.75
C GLY A 116 -10.02 16.10 9.69
N LYS A 117 -9.64 17.33 9.36
CA LYS A 117 -10.00 18.48 10.20
C LYS A 117 -11.45 18.88 9.96
N VAL A 118 -12.30 18.67 10.96
CA VAL A 118 -13.74 18.99 10.92
C VAL A 118 -14.04 20.10 11.94
N THR A 119 -14.88 21.06 11.54
CA THR A 119 -15.45 22.05 12.45
C THR A 119 -16.92 21.77 12.63
N LEU A 120 -17.36 21.51 13.86
CA LEU A 120 -18.74 21.15 14.19
C LEU A 120 -19.32 22.14 15.20
N SER A 121 -20.64 22.31 15.18
CA SER A 121 -21.34 22.94 16.29
C SER A 121 -21.38 22.01 17.51
N LEU A 122 -21.51 22.58 18.72
CA LEU A 122 -21.64 21.80 19.96
C LEU A 122 -22.83 20.84 19.91
N GLN A 123 -23.93 21.25 19.27
CA GLN A 123 -25.15 20.46 19.14
C GLN A 123 -24.96 19.26 18.20
N GLU A 124 -24.25 19.45 17.08
CA GLU A 124 -23.90 18.34 16.18
C GLU A 124 -22.91 17.38 16.82
N ALA A 125 -21.91 17.91 17.54
CA ALA A 125 -20.96 17.08 18.25
C ALA A 125 -21.62 16.24 19.34
N GLY A 126 -22.60 16.79 20.06
CA GLY A 126 -23.38 16.06 21.07
C GLY A 126 -24.12 14.83 20.53
N LYS A 127 -24.47 14.79 19.23
CA LYS A 127 -25.09 13.61 18.60
C LYS A 127 -24.12 12.45 18.42
N HIS A 128 -22.82 12.74 18.40
CA HIS A 128 -21.77 11.77 18.12
C HIS A 128 -20.89 11.48 19.34
N PHE A 129 -20.74 12.45 20.24
CA PHE A 129 -19.94 12.32 21.44
C PHE A 129 -20.61 11.34 22.41
N THR A 130 -19.86 10.34 22.85
CA THR A 130 -20.38 9.26 23.70
C THR A 130 -20.35 9.59 25.20
N GLY A 131 -19.86 10.78 25.57
CA GLY A 131 -19.69 11.19 26.96
C GLY A 131 -18.33 10.84 27.56
N VAL A 132 -17.41 10.23 26.79
CA VAL A 132 -16.09 9.78 27.29
C VAL A 132 -14.96 10.53 26.58
N ALA A 133 -14.10 11.17 27.38
CA ALA A 133 -12.88 11.83 26.94
C ALA A 133 -11.65 11.25 27.64
N LEU A 134 -10.51 11.34 26.98
CA LEU A 134 -9.21 10.89 27.47
C LEU A 134 -8.22 12.06 27.36
N GLU A 135 -7.84 12.59 28.51
CA GLU A 135 -6.76 13.57 28.64
C GLU A 135 -5.43 12.83 28.68
N LEU A 136 -4.44 13.32 27.93
CA LEU A 136 -3.09 12.77 27.92
C LEU A 136 -2.10 13.85 28.33
N MET A 137 -1.22 13.52 29.27
CA MET A 137 -0.16 14.40 29.74
C MET A 137 1.17 13.64 29.75
N PRO A 138 2.30 14.29 29.40
CA PRO A 138 3.60 13.66 29.47
C PRO A 138 3.92 13.27 30.92
N ALA A 139 4.30 12.01 31.13
CA ALA A 139 4.79 11.55 32.42
C ALA A 139 6.16 12.20 32.74
N SER A 140 6.63 12.05 33.98
CA SER A 140 7.90 12.64 34.44
C SER A 140 9.13 12.15 33.66
N ASP A 141 9.05 10.96 33.06
CA ASP A 141 10.10 10.30 32.27
C ASP A 141 9.90 10.44 30.75
N PHE A 142 8.96 11.28 30.30
CA PHE A 142 8.69 11.48 28.88
C PHE A 142 9.84 12.23 28.17
N THR A 143 10.40 11.62 27.12
CA THR A 143 11.47 12.23 26.32
C THR A 143 11.00 12.66 24.94
N VAL A 144 11.35 13.88 24.54
CA VAL A 144 11.15 14.40 23.18
C VAL A 144 12.14 13.72 22.24
N LYS A 145 11.64 12.93 21.28
CA LYS A 145 12.43 12.16 20.30
C LYS A 145 11.72 12.09 18.96
N ASP A 146 12.47 11.94 17.86
CA ASP A 146 11.92 11.60 16.54
C ASP A 146 12.21 10.13 16.25
N GLU A 147 11.15 9.33 16.18
CA GLU A 147 11.21 7.88 15.97
C GLU A 147 10.71 7.47 14.58
N ARG A 148 10.27 8.43 13.76
CA ARG A 148 9.78 8.16 12.40
C ARG A 148 10.89 7.60 11.54
N LYS A 149 10.65 6.43 10.95
CA LYS A 149 11.56 5.81 9.97
C LYS A 149 11.34 6.46 8.61
N LYS A 150 12.15 7.48 8.27
CA LYS A 150 12.10 8.10 6.93
C LYS A 150 12.72 7.19 5.88
N ILE A 151 11.96 6.86 4.84
CA ILE A 151 12.48 6.12 3.69
C ILE A 151 13.31 7.04 2.82
N ARG A 152 14.48 6.55 2.41
CA ARG A 152 15.23 7.14 1.31
C ARG A 152 14.77 6.47 0.02
N LEU A 153 14.31 7.22 -0.98
CA LEU A 153 13.90 6.66 -2.30
C LEU A 153 14.96 5.72 -2.91
N ARG A 154 16.25 5.94 -2.60
CA ARG A 154 17.36 5.06 -3.02
C ARG A 154 17.21 3.61 -2.54
N GLN A 155 16.59 3.38 -1.38
CA GLN A 155 16.28 2.03 -0.87
C GLN A 155 15.14 1.38 -1.66
N LEU A 156 14.19 2.18 -2.16
CA LEU A 156 13.05 1.69 -2.97
C LEU A 156 13.45 1.38 -4.41
N ILE A 157 14.35 2.16 -5.01
CA ILE A 157 14.78 2.03 -6.42
C ILE A 157 15.57 0.73 -6.65
N GLY A 158 16.31 0.24 -5.63
CA GLY A 158 17.14 -0.96 -5.76
C GLY A 158 18.21 -0.84 -6.85
N LYS A 159 18.88 -1.94 -7.20
CA LYS A 159 19.85 -1.99 -8.31
C LYS A 159 19.11 -2.26 -9.62
N THR A 160 18.63 -1.24 -10.33
CA THR A 160 18.08 -1.40 -11.70
C THR A 160 19.21 -1.45 -12.72
N SER A 161 19.26 -2.50 -13.54
CA SER A 161 20.25 -2.63 -14.61
C SER A 161 19.92 -1.67 -15.76
N GLY A 162 20.93 -1.04 -16.35
CA GLY A 162 20.77 -0.19 -17.55
C GLY A 162 20.31 1.26 -17.32
N LEU A 163 20.01 1.67 -16.07
CA LEU A 163 19.58 3.05 -15.77
C LEU A 163 20.67 4.10 -16.04
N LEU A 164 21.90 3.85 -15.58
CA LEU A 164 23.04 4.77 -15.77
C LEU A 164 23.39 4.98 -17.25
N PRO A 165 23.56 3.92 -18.08
CA PRO A 165 23.78 4.09 -19.51
C PRO A 165 22.64 4.86 -20.21
N ALA A 166 21.38 4.60 -19.87
CA ALA A 166 20.25 5.29 -20.46
C ALA A 166 20.23 6.79 -20.12
N ILE A 167 20.45 7.14 -18.85
CA ILE A 167 20.57 8.55 -18.43
C ILE A 167 21.72 9.24 -19.16
N SER A 168 22.88 8.59 -19.31
CA SER A 168 24.02 9.19 -20.02
C SER A 168 23.71 9.53 -21.48
N ARG A 169 23.00 8.65 -22.21
CA ARG A 169 22.56 8.91 -23.59
C ARG A 169 21.62 10.12 -23.67
N ILE A 170 20.68 10.22 -22.73
CA ILE A 170 19.74 11.35 -22.70
C ILE A 170 20.47 12.65 -22.38
N MET A 171 21.43 12.63 -21.44
CA MET A 171 22.25 13.78 -21.12
C MET A 171 23.06 14.26 -22.33
N ILE A 172 23.62 13.34 -23.12
CA ILE A 172 24.35 13.68 -24.37
C ILE A 172 23.43 14.38 -25.37
N PHE A 173 22.26 13.81 -25.69
CA PHE A 173 21.32 14.45 -26.61
C PHE A 173 20.83 15.81 -26.09
N SER A 174 20.66 15.93 -24.78
CA SER A 174 20.19 17.18 -24.17
C SER A 174 21.25 18.27 -24.19
N LEU A 175 22.52 17.94 -23.96
CA LEU A 175 23.63 18.88 -24.08
C LEU A 175 23.81 19.35 -25.53
N ALA A 176 23.66 18.45 -26.50
CA ALA A 176 23.72 18.81 -27.92
C ALA A 176 22.55 19.73 -28.32
N LEU A 177 21.33 19.46 -27.83
CA LEU A 177 20.19 20.37 -28.00
C LEU A 177 20.45 21.73 -27.37
N GLU A 178 21.05 21.77 -26.18
CA GLU A 178 21.34 23.01 -25.46
C GLU A 178 22.19 23.96 -26.30
N ILE A 179 23.31 23.47 -26.83
CA ILE A 179 24.22 24.25 -27.68
C ILE A 179 23.48 24.82 -28.89
N MET A 180 22.65 24.01 -29.55
CA MET A 180 21.87 24.46 -30.70
C MET A 180 20.82 25.51 -30.33
N THR A 181 20.22 25.40 -29.14
CA THR A 181 19.20 26.35 -28.69
C THR A 181 19.76 27.70 -28.29
N LEU A 182 20.99 27.75 -27.74
CA LEU A 182 21.69 29.00 -27.40
C LEU A 182 22.09 29.81 -28.64
N ALA A 183 22.31 29.16 -29.78
CA ALA A 183 22.66 29.82 -31.04
C ALA A 183 21.49 30.60 -31.66
N SER A 184 20.24 30.19 -31.41
CA SER A 184 19.06 30.78 -32.07
C SER A 184 18.85 32.28 -31.78
N PRO A 185 18.92 32.77 -30.52
CA PRO A 185 18.81 34.21 -30.24
C PRO A 185 19.93 35.05 -30.89
N LEU A 186 21.16 34.52 -30.95
CA LEU A 186 22.30 35.19 -31.59
C LEU A 186 22.10 35.34 -33.10
N LEU A 187 21.57 34.31 -33.77
CA LEU A 187 21.23 34.38 -35.19
C LEU A 187 20.12 35.40 -35.46
N ASN A 188 19.11 35.48 -34.59
CA ASN A 188 18.06 36.50 -34.70
C ASN A 188 18.61 37.92 -34.48
N GLN A 189 19.54 38.09 -33.53
CA GLN A 189 20.24 39.35 -33.34
C GLN A 189 21.00 39.76 -34.61
N LEU A 190 21.75 38.85 -35.23
CA LEU A 190 22.53 39.12 -36.43
C LEU A 190 21.65 39.53 -37.62
N VAL A 191 20.46 38.92 -37.76
CA VAL A 191 19.46 39.36 -38.75
C VAL A 191 19.04 40.81 -38.51
N ILE A 192 18.79 41.18 -37.25
CA ILE A 192 18.29 42.52 -36.93
C ILE A 192 19.39 43.59 -37.06
N ASP A 193 20.57 43.32 -36.49
CA ASP A 193 21.62 44.33 -36.38
C ASP A 193 22.45 44.48 -37.66
N GLU A 194 22.69 43.39 -38.40
CA GLU A 194 23.53 43.43 -39.61
C GLU A 194 22.69 43.38 -40.89
N VAL A 195 21.81 42.39 -41.01
CA VAL A 195 21.11 42.11 -42.29
C VAL A 195 20.05 43.17 -42.61
N LEU A 196 19.21 43.52 -41.64
CA LEU A 196 18.17 44.53 -41.85
C LEU A 196 18.76 45.93 -42.05
N VAL A 197 19.86 46.24 -41.35
CA VAL A 197 20.55 47.54 -41.46
C VAL A 197 21.30 47.65 -42.79
N ALA A 198 21.99 46.60 -43.23
CA ALA A 198 22.73 46.57 -44.49
C ALA A 198 21.85 46.28 -45.73
N ALA A 199 20.58 45.91 -45.53
CA ALA A 199 19.65 45.45 -46.57
C ALA A 199 20.19 44.28 -47.43
N ASP A 200 21.05 43.44 -46.85
CA ASP A 200 21.71 42.32 -47.56
C ASP A 200 20.77 41.11 -47.71
N ARG A 201 20.09 41.06 -48.85
CA ARG A 201 19.17 39.97 -49.20
C ARG A 201 19.87 38.61 -49.31
N SER A 202 21.15 38.58 -49.64
CA SER A 202 21.90 37.34 -49.82
C SER A 202 22.32 36.74 -48.48
N LEU A 203 22.78 37.56 -47.53
CA LEU A 203 23.06 37.14 -46.17
C LEU A 203 21.77 36.69 -45.46
N LEU A 204 20.65 37.38 -45.70
CA LEU A 204 19.34 37.00 -45.18
C LEU A 204 18.93 35.57 -45.58
N THR A 205 19.04 35.21 -46.87
CA THR A 205 18.65 33.87 -47.34
C THR A 205 19.55 32.79 -46.74
N VAL A 206 20.85 33.06 -46.61
CA VAL A 206 21.80 32.14 -45.97
C VAL A 206 21.43 31.89 -44.51
N ILE A 207 21.13 32.93 -43.73
CA ILE A 207 20.76 32.79 -42.32
C ILE A 207 19.42 32.08 -42.16
N ILE A 208 18.43 32.37 -43.01
CA ILE A 208 17.14 31.66 -42.98
C ILE A 208 17.33 30.16 -43.27
N ILE A 209 18.14 29.80 -44.27
CA ILE A 209 18.47 28.39 -44.55
C ILE A 209 19.19 27.75 -43.34
N ALA A 210 20.13 28.47 -42.71
CA ALA A 210 20.80 28.01 -41.51
C ALA A 210 19.83 27.80 -40.33
N LEU A 211 18.88 28.71 -40.11
CA LEU A 211 17.84 28.59 -39.08
C LEU A 211 16.92 27.39 -39.34
N LEU A 212 16.53 27.15 -40.59
CA LEU A 212 15.72 25.98 -40.97
C LEU A 212 16.47 24.68 -40.72
N LEU A 213 17.75 24.61 -41.09
CA LEU A 213 18.60 23.43 -40.87
C LEU A 213 18.89 23.20 -39.38
N LEU A 214 19.11 24.28 -38.62
CA LEU A 214 19.23 24.25 -37.16
C LEU A 214 17.93 23.74 -36.50
N SER A 215 16.76 24.22 -36.94
CA SER A 215 15.48 23.73 -36.44
C SER A 215 15.23 22.26 -36.78
N LEU A 216 15.60 21.82 -38.00
CA LEU A 216 15.46 20.42 -38.42
C LEU A 216 16.35 19.50 -37.58
N THR A 217 17.61 19.88 -37.36
CA THR A 217 18.54 19.11 -36.51
C THR A 217 18.07 19.07 -35.06
N GLN A 218 17.61 20.19 -34.50
CA GLN A 218 16.99 20.23 -33.17
C GLN A 218 15.78 19.28 -33.08
N MET A 219 14.91 19.24 -34.10
CA MET A 219 13.77 18.33 -34.14
C MET A 219 14.22 16.86 -34.09
N LEU A 220 15.21 16.47 -34.90
CA LEU A 220 15.73 15.10 -34.94
C LEU A 220 16.38 14.69 -33.60
N LEU A 221 17.20 15.58 -33.00
CA LEU A 221 17.81 15.33 -31.69
C LEU A 221 16.74 15.24 -30.59
N SER A 222 15.71 16.08 -30.64
CA SER A 222 14.58 16.06 -29.71
C SER A 222 13.82 14.73 -29.80
N LEU A 223 13.58 14.22 -31.01
CA LEU A 223 12.95 12.93 -31.24
C LEU A 223 13.81 11.78 -30.67
N ALA A 224 15.12 11.78 -30.94
CA ALA A 224 16.05 10.78 -30.41
C ALA A 224 16.06 10.80 -28.87
N ARG A 225 16.06 11.99 -28.27
CA ARG A 225 15.98 12.19 -26.81
C ARG A 225 14.65 11.66 -26.24
N GLN A 226 13.52 12.01 -26.85
CA GLN A 226 12.19 11.55 -26.42
C GLN A 226 12.09 10.03 -26.48
N TRP A 227 12.57 9.41 -27.56
CA TRP A 227 12.61 7.96 -27.71
C TRP A 227 13.47 7.29 -26.62
N ALA A 228 14.65 7.84 -26.34
CA ALA A 228 15.51 7.37 -25.26
C ALA A 228 14.83 7.49 -23.88
N SER A 229 14.11 8.58 -23.62
CA SER A 229 13.34 8.80 -22.39
C SER A 229 12.19 7.81 -22.23
N ILE A 230 11.40 7.57 -23.30
CA ILE A 230 10.30 6.58 -23.29
C ILE A 230 10.85 5.18 -23.02
N THR A 231 11.95 4.81 -23.68
CA THR A 231 12.59 3.49 -23.50
C THR A 231 13.08 3.30 -22.07
N LEU A 232 13.67 4.32 -21.47
CA LEU A 232 14.07 4.30 -20.05
C LEU A 232 12.83 4.15 -19.15
N SER A 233 11.78 4.93 -19.37
CA SER A 233 10.55 4.92 -18.59
C SER A 233 9.88 3.54 -18.58
N VAL A 234 9.69 2.92 -19.75
CA VAL A 234 9.06 1.59 -19.86
C VAL A 234 9.89 0.50 -19.19
N ASN A 235 11.20 0.44 -19.48
CA ASN A 235 12.07 -0.58 -18.90
C ASN A 235 12.18 -0.44 -17.38
N PHE A 236 12.27 0.79 -16.88
CA PHE A 236 12.31 1.06 -15.44
C PHE A 236 10.98 0.70 -14.79
N ASN A 237 9.84 1.09 -15.38
CA ASN A 237 8.51 0.77 -14.85
C ASN A 237 8.30 -0.74 -14.76
N MET A 238 8.59 -1.50 -15.82
CA MET A 238 8.43 -2.97 -15.80
C MET A 238 9.25 -3.63 -14.68
N GLN A 239 10.53 -3.27 -14.53
CA GLN A 239 11.38 -3.85 -13.49
C GLN A 239 10.91 -3.48 -12.09
N TRP A 240 10.50 -2.23 -11.89
CA TRP A 240 10.13 -1.73 -10.56
C TRP A 240 8.77 -2.27 -10.12
N THR A 241 7.77 -2.22 -11.00
CA THR A 241 6.45 -2.80 -10.78
C THR A 241 6.54 -4.31 -10.52
N ALA A 242 7.37 -5.04 -11.28
CA ALA A 242 7.60 -6.46 -11.03
C ALA A 242 8.22 -6.74 -9.65
N ARG A 243 9.18 -5.92 -9.19
CA ARG A 243 9.80 -6.08 -7.86
C ARG A 243 8.83 -5.78 -6.72
N VAL A 244 8.05 -4.69 -6.83
CA VAL A 244 7.05 -4.34 -5.82
C VAL A 244 5.97 -5.41 -5.76
N PHE A 245 5.50 -5.90 -6.90
CA PHE A 245 4.53 -7.00 -6.96
C PHE A 245 5.10 -8.30 -6.37
N HIS A 246 6.34 -8.64 -6.72
CA HIS A 246 7.07 -9.78 -6.16
C HIS A 246 7.20 -9.70 -4.62
N HIS A 247 7.38 -8.50 -4.07
CA HIS A 247 7.39 -8.27 -2.63
C HIS A 247 5.99 -8.35 -2.02
N LEU A 248 5.00 -7.69 -2.63
CA LEU A 248 3.59 -7.66 -2.18
C LEU A 248 3.04 -9.08 -1.97
N VAL A 249 3.24 -9.99 -2.94
CA VAL A 249 2.74 -11.38 -2.86
C VAL A 249 3.42 -12.21 -1.77
N ARG A 250 4.54 -11.73 -1.19
CA ARG A 250 5.26 -12.38 -0.09
C ARG A 250 5.05 -11.70 1.28
N LEU A 251 4.15 -10.72 1.36
CA LEU A 251 3.76 -10.13 2.62
C LEU A 251 2.95 -11.14 3.47
N PRO A 252 3.01 -11.05 4.80
CA PRO A 252 2.24 -11.92 5.68
C PRO A 252 0.73 -11.70 5.52
N LEU A 253 -0.08 -12.77 5.65
CA LEU A 253 -1.55 -12.69 5.49
C LEU A 253 -2.21 -11.67 6.43
N SER A 254 -1.68 -11.46 7.64
CA SER A 254 -2.18 -10.44 8.56
C SER A 254 -2.17 -9.02 7.99
N TRP A 255 -1.27 -8.71 7.04
CA TRP A 255 -1.23 -7.42 6.36
C TRP A 255 -2.42 -7.26 5.39
N PHE A 256 -2.80 -8.34 4.70
CA PHE A 256 -3.93 -8.38 3.78
C PHE A 256 -5.27 -8.33 4.51
N ASP A 257 -5.44 -9.08 5.60
CA ASP A 257 -6.67 -9.10 6.39
C ASP A 257 -7.02 -7.72 6.99
N ALA A 258 -6.00 -6.90 7.27
CA ALA A 258 -6.17 -5.57 7.84
C ALA A 258 -6.55 -4.48 6.81
N ARG A 259 -6.53 -4.77 5.50
CA ARG A 259 -6.68 -3.76 4.43
C ARG A 259 -7.73 -4.18 3.40
N SER A 260 -8.54 -3.23 2.95
CA SER A 260 -9.48 -3.48 1.85
C SER A 260 -8.74 -3.61 0.51
N LYS A 261 -9.31 -4.41 -0.41
CA LYS A 261 -8.75 -4.63 -1.76
C LYS A 261 -8.55 -3.30 -2.52
N GLY A 262 -9.49 -2.36 -2.42
CA GLY A 262 -9.37 -1.03 -3.05
C GLY A 262 -8.23 -0.20 -2.47
N SER A 263 -8.00 -0.29 -1.15
CA SER A 263 -6.90 0.38 -0.48
C SER A 263 -5.53 -0.22 -0.83
N ILE A 264 -5.46 -1.53 -1.06
CA ILE A 264 -4.24 -2.20 -1.56
C ILE A 264 -3.96 -1.77 -3.00
N ASN A 265 -4.98 -1.74 -3.87
CA ASN A 265 -4.83 -1.29 -5.25
C ASN A 265 -4.31 0.15 -5.32
N ALA A 266 -4.91 1.07 -4.56
CA ALA A 266 -4.48 2.47 -4.53
C ALA A 266 -3.03 2.67 -4.03
N ARG A 267 -2.56 1.82 -3.08
CA ARG A 267 -1.14 1.82 -2.64
C ARG A 267 -0.22 1.29 -3.73
N PHE A 268 -0.63 0.25 -4.46
CA PHE A 268 0.14 -0.30 -5.57
C PHE A 268 0.24 0.70 -6.74
N ASP A 269 -0.84 1.42 -7.03
CA ASP A 269 -0.87 2.47 -8.05
C ASP A 269 0.07 3.64 -7.74
N ALA A 270 0.44 3.86 -6.46
CA ALA A 270 1.41 4.88 -6.08
C ALA A 270 2.80 4.65 -6.70
N VAL A 271 3.11 3.42 -7.12
CA VAL A 271 4.32 3.08 -7.89
C VAL A 271 4.39 3.90 -9.18
N ASN A 272 3.27 4.07 -9.89
CA ASN A 272 3.24 4.82 -11.15
C ASN A 272 3.57 6.31 -10.94
N ALA A 273 3.03 6.92 -9.89
CA ALA A 273 3.28 8.34 -9.59
C ALA A 273 4.75 8.60 -9.23
N ILE A 274 5.34 7.75 -8.37
CA ILE A 274 6.75 7.87 -7.99
C ILE A 274 7.66 7.58 -9.18
N GLN A 275 7.30 6.59 -10.01
CA GLN A 275 8.04 6.26 -11.22
C GLN A 275 8.08 7.41 -12.21
N GLN A 276 6.92 8.00 -12.53
CA GLN A 276 6.84 9.16 -13.42
C GLN A 276 7.76 10.28 -12.92
N ALA A 277 7.72 10.61 -11.64
CA ALA A 277 8.59 11.66 -11.12
C ALA A 277 10.09 11.31 -11.19
N LEU A 278 10.48 10.04 -10.97
CA LEU A 278 11.86 9.59 -11.08
C LEU A 278 12.40 9.57 -12.51
N THR A 279 11.59 9.16 -13.49
CA THR A 279 12.06 8.94 -14.87
C THR A 279 11.86 10.15 -15.78
N SER A 280 10.80 10.95 -15.59
CA SER A 280 10.59 12.18 -16.37
C SER A 280 10.98 13.43 -15.59
N GLN A 281 10.32 13.71 -14.46
CA GLN A 281 10.48 15.01 -13.78
C GLN A 281 11.91 15.27 -13.28
N LEU A 282 12.59 14.26 -12.72
CA LEU A 282 13.99 14.41 -12.32
C LEU A 282 14.92 14.67 -13.50
N LEU A 283 14.74 13.91 -14.58
CA LEU A 283 15.58 14.01 -15.77
C LEU A 283 15.42 15.40 -16.40
N GLU A 284 14.17 15.84 -16.61
CA GLU A 284 13.89 17.18 -17.10
C GLU A 284 14.36 18.26 -16.11
N GLY A 285 14.31 18.01 -14.80
CA GLY A 285 14.81 18.95 -13.79
C GLY A 285 16.32 19.17 -13.86
N ILE A 286 17.10 18.11 -14.11
CA ILE A 286 18.55 18.23 -14.34
C ILE A 286 18.83 19.10 -15.58
N LEU A 287 18.02 18.96 -16.63
CA LEU A 287 18.14 19.76 -17.85
C LEU A 287 17.74 21.22 -17.63
N ASP A 288 16.67 21.48 -16.87
CA ASP A 288 16.27 22.83 -16.51
C ASP A 288 17.36 23.55 -15.71
N VAL A 289 18.10 22.84 -14.85
CA VAL A 289 19.25 23.43 -14.14
C VAL A 289 20.32 23.87 -15.14
N LEU A 290 20.63 23.06 -16.16
CA LEU A 290 21.58 23.44 -17.20
C LEU A 290 21.09 24.68 -17.96
N LEU A 291 19.82 24.69 -18.37
CA LEU A 291 19.17 25.82 -19.06
C LEU A 291 19.17 27.11 -18.25
N VAL A 292 18.90 27.02 -16.94
CA VAL A 292 18.94 28.17 -16.04
C VAL A 292 20.35 28.74 -15.97
N VAL A 293 21.38 27.88 -15.85
CA VAL A 293 22.78 28.32 -15.75
C VAL A 293 23.25 28.97 -17.05
N THR A 294 22.98 28.36 -18.21
CA THR A 294 23.40 28.89 -19.52
C THR A 294 22.67 30.19 -19.86
N ALA A 295 21.35 30.26 -19.64
CA ALA A 295 20.57 31.47 -19.88
C ALA A 295 20.98 32.60 -18.92
N LEU A 296 21.18 32.32 -17.63
CA LEU A 296 21.65 33.30 -16.66
C LEU A 296 23.03 33.84 -17.02
N PHE A 297 23.95 32.97 -17.46
CA PHE A 297 25.27 33.39 -17.91
C PHE A 297 25.17 34.35 -19.11
N MET A 298 24.39 34.00 -20.14
CA MET A 298 24.17 34.90 -21.28
C MET A 298 23.53 36.22 -20.83
N MET A 299 22.47 36.20 -20.01
CA MET A 299 21.83 37.42 -19.52
C MET A 299 22.81 38.35 -18.78
N LEU A 300 23.70 37.80 -17.95
CA LEU A 300 24.73 38.56 -17.25
C LEU A 300 25.76 39.19 -18.20
N LEU A 301 26.10 38.52 -19.31
CA LEU A 301 26.99 39.08 -20.33
C LEU A 301 26.37 40.28 -21.06
N TYR A 302 25.05 40.28 -21.24
CA TYR A 302 24.32 41.36 -21.91
C TYR A 302 24.04 42.55 -20.98
N SER A 303 23.36 42.33 -19.84
CA SER A 303 23.05 43.41 -18.87
C SER A 303 22.87 42.86 -17.46
N PRO A 304 23.81 43.13 -16.53
CA PRO A 304 23.69 42.73 -15.13
C PRO A 304 22.48 43.32 -14.43
N GLU A 305 22.13 44.58 -14.74
CA GLU A 305 21.05 45.27 -14.04
C GLU A 305 19.67 44.71 -14.39
N MET A 306 19.42 44.40 -15.67
CA MET A 306 18.18 43.75 -16.10
C MET A 306 18.10 42.31 -15.56
N THR A 307 19.25 41.65 -15.39
CA THR A 307 19.32 40.27 -14.87
C THR A 307 18.88 40.21 -13.41
N VAL A 308 19.26 41.19 -12.59
CA VAL A 308 18.83 41.28 -11.18
C VAL A 308 17.31 41.34 -11.06
N ILE A 309 16.63 42.09 -11.95
CA ILE A 309 15.16 42.19 -11.98
C ILE A 309 14.54 40.80 -12.21
N ALA A 310 15.05 40.04 -13.18
CA ALA A 310 14.56 38.71 -13.50
C ALA A 310 14.79 37.71 -12.34
N VAL A 311 15.97 37.75 -11.70
CA VAL A 311 16.30 36.88 -10.56
C VAL A 311 15.43 37.20 -9.34
N LEU A 312 15.21 38.48 -9.03
CA LEU A 312 14.33 38.89 -7.94
C LEU A 312 12.90 38.41 -8.15
N ALA A 313 12.37 38.52 -9.37
CA ALA A 313 11.04 38.02 -9.67
C ALA A 313 10.93 36.50 -9.55
N ALA A 314 11.96 35.76 -10.00
CA ALA A 314 12.03 34.31 -9.81
C ALA A 314 12.06 33.95 -8.30
N ALA A 315 12.78 34.70 -7.47
CA ALA A 315 12.82 34.50 -6.03
C ALA A 315 11.44 34.77 -5.38
N ILE A 316 10.76 35.87 -5.75
CA ILE A 316 9.40 36.19 -5.28
C ILE A 316 8.44 35.05 -5.63
N TYR A 317 8.51 34.56 -6.87
CA TYR A 317 7.70 33.43 -7.32
C TYR A 317 7.95 32.16 -6.50
N GLY A 318 9.22 31.81 -6.25
CA GLY A 318 9.60 30.66 -5.42
C GLY A 318 9.07 30.76 -3.99
N VAL A 319 9.12 31.95 -3.38
CA VAL A 319 8.56 32.20 -2.04
C VAL A 319 7.04 32.06 -2.03
N LEU A 320 6.35 32.64 -3.02
CA LEU A 320 4.90 32.53 -3.16
C LEU A 320 4.47 31.05 -3.26
N ARG A 321 5.20 30.26 -4.06
CA ARG A 321 4.97 28.82 -4.19
C ARG A 321 5.22 28.06 -2.87
N ALA A 322 6.27 28.41 -2.13
CA ALA A 322 6.58 27.80 -0.84
C ALA A 322 5.47 28.05 0.21
N LEU A 323 4.87 29.25 0.21
CA LEU A 323 3.77 29.60 1.12
C LEU A 323 2.49 28.81 0.82
N TRP A 324 2.20 28.52 -0.46
CA TRP A 324 1.01 27.76 -0.86
C TRP A 324 1.15 26.24 -0.79
N TYR A 325 2.37 25.71 -0.83
CA TYR A 325 2.63 24.26 -0.83
C TYR A 325 1.85 23.46 0.24
N PRO A 326 1.78 23.88 1.53
CA PRO A 326 1.04 23.13 2.54
C PRO A 326 -0.45 22.94 2.21
N SER A 327 -1.08 23.95 1.61
CA SER A 327 -2.48 23.88 1.20
C SER A 327 -2.68 22.94 0.00
N LEU A 328 -1.73 22.94 -0.94
CA LEU A 328 -1.76 22.03 -2.08
C LEU A 328 -1.56 20.58 -1.64
N ARG A 329 -0.61 20.34 -0.73
CA ARG A 329 -0.35 19.03 -0.16
C ARG A 329 -1.60 18.45 0.51
N GLN A 330 -2.24 19.23 1.39
CA GLN A 330 -3.45 18.79 2.07
C GLN A 330 -4.59 18.48 1.08
N SER A 331 -4.77 19.32 0.04
CA SER A 331 -5.81 19.08 -0.96
C SER A 331 -5.56 17.81 -1.79
N ALA A 332 -4.30 17.44 -2.02
CA ALA A 332 -3.96 16.21 -2.73
C ALA A 332 -4.18 14.97 -1.85
N GLU A 333 -3.85 15.04 -0.56
CA GLU A 333 -4.16 13.99 0.42
C GLU A 333 -5.68 13.76 0.50
N ASP A 334 -6.47 14.82 0.61
CA ASP A 334 -7.94 14.74 0.65
C ASP A 334 -8.53 14.14 -0.64
N ALA A 335 -7.98 14.49 -1.82
CA ALA A 335 -8.42 13.94 -3.10
C ALA A 335 -8.11 12.45 -3.25
N TRP A 336 -6.93 12.01 -2.77
CA TRP A 336 -6.55 10.60 -2.79
C TRP A 336 -7.43 9.76 -1.86
N ASP A 337 -7.66 10.22 -0.62
CA ASP A 337 -8.51 9.52 0.35
C ASP A 337 -9.95 9.37 -0.16
N ALA A 338 -10.50 10.43 -0.76
CA ALA A 338 -11.84 10.38 -1.38
C ALA A 338 -11.90 9.39 -2.56
N GLY A 339 -10.84 9.32 -3.38
CA GLY A 339 -10.70 8.35 -4.46
C GLY A 339 -10.64 6.90 -3.98
N ALA A 340 -9.88 6.63 -2.92
CA ALA A 340 -9.75 5.29 -2.34
C ALA A 340 -11.10 4.76 -1.78
N ARG A 341 -11.88 5.62 -1.12
CA ARG A 341 -13.21 5.25 -0.60
C ARG A 341 -14.22 4.96 -1.69
N GLU A 342 -14.26 5.81 -2.71
CA GLU A 342 -15.17 5.64 -3.84
C GLU A 342 -14.85 4.36 -4.61
N SER A 343 -13.57 4.09 -4.89
CA SER A 343 -13.12 2.84 -5.52
C SER A 343 -13.41 1.60 -4.66
N GLY A 344 -13.20 1.69 -3.34
CA GLY A 344 -13.55 0.62 -2.41
C GLY A 344 -15.04 0.28 -2.43
N HIS A 345 -15.90 1.30 -2.33
CA HIS A 345 -17.36 1.14 -2.40
C HIS A 345 -17.82 0.57 -3.74
N PHE A 346 -17.18 0.98 -4.84
CA PHE A 346 -17.44 0.44 -6.17
C PHE A 346 -17.13 -1.06 -6.25
N LEU A 347 -15.93 -1.48 -5.84
CA LEU A 347 -15.53 -2.90 -5.84
C LEU A 347 -16.41 -3.76 -4.93
N GLU A 348 -16.78 -3.26 -3.75
CA GLU A 348 -17.70 -3.94 -2.84
C GLU A 348 -19.09 -4.13 -3.47
N THR A 349 -19.58 -3.09 -4.16
CA THR A 349 -20.86 -3.13 -4.88
C THR A 349 -20.85 -4.18 -5.99
N LEU A 350 -19.75 -4.27 -6.75
CA LEU A 350 -19.60 -5.29 -7.81
C LEU A 350 -19.56 -6.71 -7.23
N ASN A 351 -18.81 -6.92 -6.16
CA ASN A 351 -18.72 -8.24 -5.51
C ASN A 351 -20.07 -8.68 -4.91
N GLY A 352 -20.88 -7.72 -4.43
CA GLY A 352 -22.19 -7.97 -3.82
C GLY A 352 -23.39 -7.83 -4.76
N ILE A 353 -23.18 -7.69 -6.07
CA ILE A 353 -24.23 -7.24 -7.01
C ILE A 353 -25.48 -8.15 -7.01
N LEU A 354 -25.30 -9.47 -6.88
CA LEU A 354 -26.41 -10.41 -6.84
C LEU A 354 -27.35 -10.13 -5.65
N SER A 355 -26.76 -9.98 -4.46
CA SER A 355 -27.50 -9.68 -3.23
C SER A 355 -28.23 -8.33 -3.35
N LEU A 356 -27.56 -7.31 -3.89
CA LEU A 356 -28.16 -5.99 -4.08
C LEU A 356 -29.34 -6.01 -5.07
N ARG A 357 -29.24 -6.80 -6.15
CA ARG A 357 -30.32 -6.92 -7.15
C ARG A 357 -31.52 -7.68 -6.62
N ILE A 358 -31.30 -8.81 -5.93
CA ILE A 358 -32.39 -9.62 -5.35
C ILE A 358 -33.15 -8.83 -4.29
N ASN A 359 -32.44 -8.08 -3.45
CA ASN A 359 -33.05 -7.30 -2.38
C ASN A 359 -33.59 -5.92 -2.85
N GLY A 360 -33.47 -5.57 -4.13
CA GLY A 360 -34.01 -4.32 -4.68
C GLY A 360 -33.39 -3.02 -4.15
N VAL A 361 -32.20 -3.08 -3.55
CA VAL A 361 -31.54 -1.93 -2.89
C VAL A 361 -30.56 -1.18 -3.80
N THR A 362 -30.57 -1.44 -5.11
CA THR A 362 -29.63 -0.87 -6.09
C THR A 362 -29.68 0.65 -6.12
N ALA A 363 -30.87 1.26 -6.09
CA ALA A 363 -31.03 2.72 -6.11
C ALA A 363 -30.39 3.41 -4.88
N HIS A 364 -30.52 2.80 -3.70
CA HIS A 364 -29.88 3.32 -2.49
C HIS A 364 -28.36 3.22 -2.56
N ARG A 365 -27.86 2.08 -3.07
CA ARG A 365 -26.41 1.86 -3.25
C ARG A 365 -25.81 2.80 -4.30
N GLU A 366 -26.55 3.06 -5.38
CA GLU A 366 -26.18 4.03 -6.42
C GLU A 366 -26.11 5.45 -5.84
N ALA A 367 -27.14 5.88 -5.09
CA ALA A 367 -27.14 7.19 -4.44
C ALA A 367 -25.95 7.36 -3.46
N ALA A 368 -25.61 6.33 -2.69
CA ALA A 368 -24.44 6.35 -1.81
C ALA A 368 -23.13 6.50 -2.60
N TRP A 369 -22.97 5.77 -3.70
CA TRP A 369 -21.81 5.91 -4.58
C TRP A 369 -21.74 7.28 -5.25
N LEU A 370 -22.87 7.82 -5.72
CA LEU A 370 -22.93 9.17 -6.29
C LEU A 370 -22.48 10.24 -5.29
N ASN A 371 -22.88 10.14 -4.02
CA ASN A 371 -22.41 11.04 -2.97
C ASN A 371 -20.89 10.97 -2.78
N LEU A 372 -20.31 9.76 -2.75
CA LEU A 372 -18.86 9.56 -2.69
C LEU A 372 -18.16 10.13 -3.94
N ASN A 373 -18.74 9.94 -5.12
CA ASN A 373 -18.23 10.47 -6.37
C ASN A 373 -18.22 12.00 -6.38
N VAL A 374 -19.30 12.63 -5.91
CA VAL A 374 -19.39 14.09 -5.77
C VAL A 374 -18.31 14.60 -4.82
N VAL A 375 -18.08 13.94 -3.67
CA VAL A 375 -16.99 14.30 -2.75
C VAL A 375 -15.62 14.18 -3.40
N ARG A 376 -15.35 13.09 -4.13
CA ARG A 376 -14.12 12.90 -4.92
C ARG A 376 -13.94 13.98 -5.98
N ARG A 377 -15.00 14.34 -6.70
CA ARG A 377 -14.96 15.40 -7.72
C ARG A 377 -14.75 16.78 -7.10
N ASN A 378 -15.39 17.08 -5.98
CA ASN A 378 -15.24 18.37 -5.28
C ASN A 378 -13.84 18.57 -4.71
N THR A 379 -13.25 17.52 -4.13
CA THR A 379 -11.86 17.56 -3.64
C THR A 379 -10.87 17.71 -4.80
N GLN A 380 -11.08 17.00 -5.91
CA GLN A 380 -10.29 17.19 -7.14
C GLN A 380 -10.43 18.61 -7.72
N LEU A 381 -11.65 19.17 -7.76
CA LEU A 381 -11.89 20.53 -8.22
C LEU A 381 -11.19 21.57 -7.33
N ARG A 382 -11.20 21.37 -6.01
CA ARG A 382 -10.45 22.23 -5.08
C ARG A 382 -8.95 22.18 -5.37
N GLN A 383 -8.39 20.99 -5.60
CA GLN A 383 -6.99 20.82 -5.97
C GLN A 383 -6.68 21.53 -7.30
N ASN A 384 -7.52 21.33 -8.32
CA ASN A 384 -7.35 21.97 -9.64
C ASN A 384 -7.49 23.49 -9.56
N ARG A 385 -8.38 24.04 -8.71
CA ARG A 385 -8.49 25.49 -8.48
C ARG A 385 -7.21 26.06 -7.86
N LEU A 386 -6.61 25.35 -6.90
CA LEU A 386 -5.32 25.77 -6.31
C LEU A 386 -4.20 25.78 -7.35
N LEU A 387 -4.15 24.75 -8.22
CA LEU A 387 -3.20 24.70 -9.34
C LEU A 387 -3.47 25.82 -10.35
N MET A 388 -4.74 26.10 -10.68
CA MET A 388 -5.11 27.18 -11.60
C MET A 388 -4.73 28.57 -11.06
N CYS A 389 -4.98 28.85 -9.78
CA CYS A 389 -4.55 30.11 -9.16
C CYS A 389 -3.02 30.29 -9.24
N TYR A 390 -2.28 29.18 -9.12
CA TYR A 390 -0.84 29.18 -9.30
C TYR A 390 -0.43 29.48 -10.74
N ASP A 391 -1.05 28.84 -11.73
CA ASP A 391 -0.75 29.06 -13.15
C ASP A 391 -1.04 30.52 -13.55
N ILE A 392 -2.12 31.10 -13.01
CA ILE A 392 -2.44 32.52 -13.21
C ILE A 392 -1.36 33.41 -12.58
N ALA A 393 -0.95 33.15 -11.34
CA ALA A 393 0.10 33.92 -10.68
C ALA A 393 1.45 33.82 -11.41
N HIS A 394 1.77 32.64 -11.93
CA HIS A 394 2.95 32.42 -12.77
C HIS A 394 2.92 33.27 -14.05
N THR A 395 1.85 33.15 -14.83
CA THR A 395 1.68 33.87 -16.10
C THR A 395 1.70 35.39 -15.90
N LEU A 396 1.07 35.89 -14.82
CA LEU A 396 1.07 37.30 -14.48
C LEU A 396 2.47 37.79 -14.09
N THR A 397 3.18 37.03 -13.25
CA THR A 397 4.56 37.37 -12.84
C THR A 397 5.48 37.40 -14.06
N GLY A 398 5.42 36.39 -14.94
CA GLY A 398 6.20 36.35 -16.17
C GLY A 398 5.90 37.54 -17.10
N SER A 399 4.62 37.85 -17.32
CA SER A 399 4.20 38.98 -18.15
C SER A 399 4.69 40.33 -17.61
N LEU A 400 4.59 40.54 -16.28
CA LEU A 400 5.06 41.77 -15.63
C LEU A 400 6.58 41.93 -15.75
N VAL A 401 7.34 40.84 -15.53
CA VAL A 401 8.79 40.84 -15.68
C VAL A 401 9.19 41.17 -17.10
N SER A 402 8.58 40.51 -18.09
CA SER A 402 8.86 40.77 -19.50
C SER A 402 8.51 42.21 -19.91
N ALA A 403 7.43 42.78 -19.39
CA ALA A 403 7.06 44.18 -19.64
C ALA A 403 8.06 45.18 -19.04
N VAL A 404 8.49 44.98 -17.79
CA VAL A 404 9.48 45.83 -17.12
C VAL A 404 10.83 45.75 -17.83
N ILE A 405 11.23 44.55 -18.22
CA ILE A 405 12.48 44.31 -18.95
C ILE A 405 12.44 44.93 -20.34
N LEU A 406 11.32 44.82 -21.06
CA LEU A 406 11.14 45.49 -22.34
C LEU A 406 11.22 47.02 -22.18
N TRP A 407 10.57 47.58 -21.17
CA TRP A 407 10.60 49.03 -20.91
C TRP A 407 12.03 49.51 -20.65
N LYS A 408 12.75 48.86 -19.73
CA LYS A 408 14.14 49.21 -19.43
C LYS A 408 15.07 48.99 -20.63
N GLY A 409 14.92 47.88 -21.33
CA GLY A 409 15.73 47.57 -22.50
C GLY A 409 15.49 48.53 -23.67
N ALA A 410 14.25 48.99 -23.87
CA ALA A 410 13.95 50.03 -24.85
C ALA A 410 14.60 51.37 -24.47
N ASP A 411 14.63 51.72 -23.17
CA ASP A 411 15.33 52.91 -22.68
C ASP A 411 16.85 52.81 -22.95
N GLU A 412 17.49 51.67 -22.71
CA GLU A 412 18.92 51.45 -23.04
C GLU A 412 19.19 51.52 -24.55
N VAL A 413 18.25 51.06 -25.39
CA VAL A 413 18.34 51.21 -26.85
C VAL A 413 18.26 52.70 -27.27
N LEU A 414 17.35 53.47 -26.65
CA LEU A 414 17.22 54.91 -26.93
C LEU A 414 18.45 55.72 -26.50
N HIS A 415 19.13 55.30 -25.43
CA HIS A 415 20.40 55.89 -24.99
C HIS A 415 21.62 55.40 -25.81
N GLY A 416 21.43 54.46 -26.73
CA GLY A 416 22.47 53.94 -27.62
C GLY A 416 23.46 52.95 -26.99
N THR A 417 23.19 52.46 -25.77
CA THR A 417 24.02 51.43 -25.10
C THR A 417 23.68 50.01 -25.56
N PHE A 418 22.48 49.82 -26.12
CA PHE A 418 21.98 48.53 -26.59
C PHE A 418 21.49 48.63 -28.04
N THR A 419 21.70 47.58 -28.85
CA THR A 419 21.06 47.49 -30.17
C THR A 419 19.66 46.87 -30.06
N VAL A 420 18.84 47.06 -31.10
CA VAL A 420 17.52 46.42 -31.18
C VAL A 420 17.67 44.89 -31.20
N GLY A 421 18.66 44.35 -31.91
CA GLY A 421 18.94 42.92 -31.94
C GLY A 421 19.40 42.38 -30.59
N MET A 422 20.24 43.11 -29.85
CA MET A 422 20.65 42.73 -28.49
C MET A 422 19.45 42.66 -27.55
N LEU A 423 18.51 43.60 -27.64
CA LEU A 423 17.28 43.58 -26.83
C LEU A 423 16.42 42.35 -27.13
N VAL A 424 16.25 42.00 -28.40
CA VAL A 424 15.50 40.80 -28.83
C VAL A 424 16.18 39.51 -28.35
N ALA A 425 17.51 39.44 -28.43
CA ALA A 425 18.28 38.32 -27.90
C ALA A 425 18.12 38.21 -26.37
N TYR A 426 18.24 39.33 -25.66
CA TYR A 426 18.06 39.37 -24.20
C TYR A 426 16.66 38.91 -23.78
N LEU A 427 15.60 39.41 -24.43
CA LEU A 427 14.22 38.99 -24.15
C LEU A 427 14.03 37.48 -24.40
N SER A 428 14.70 36.93 -25.41
CA SER A 428 14.68 35.49 -25.70
C SER A 428 15.36 34.66 -24.59
N TYR A 429 16.54 35.09 -24.11
CA TYR A 429 17.22 34.42 -22.99
C TYR A 429 16.45 34.58 -21.68
N GLN A 430 15.86 35.75 -21.42
CA GLN A 430 15.03 36.00 -20.25
C GLN A 430 13.77 35.12 -20.21
N MET A 431 13.10 34.93 -21.35
CA MET A 431 11.94 34.05 -21.43
C MET A 431 12.33 32.59 -21.12
N ARG A 432 13.48 32.13 -21.64
CA ARG A 432 14.04 30.79 -21.35
C ARG A 432 14.43 30.62 -19.88
N PHE A 433 15.09 31.62 -19.30
CA PHE A 433 15.41 31.63 -17.88
C PHE A 433 14.14 31.54 -17.03
N SER A 434 13.14 32.37 -17.34
CA SER A 434 11.87 32.45 -16.59
C SER A 434 11.05 31.16 -16.68
N SER A 435 10.98 30.53 -17.86
CA SER A 435 10.29 29.25 -18.03
C SER A 435 11.03 28.10 -17.32
N SER A 436 12.35 28.04 -17.44
CA SER A 436 13.17 26.98 -16.85
C SER A 436 13.22 27.07 -15.32
N ILE A 437 13.35 28.27 -14.75
CA ILE A 437 13.33 28.45 -13.28
C ILE A 437 11.95 28.14 -12.69
N SER A 438 10.88 28.48 -13.41
CA SER A 438 9.52 28.13 -13.01
C SER A 438 9.31 26.63 -13.05
N SER A 439 9.66 25.99 -14.16
CA SER A 439 9.59 24.54 -14.33
C SER A 439 10.41 23.80 -13.26
N LEU A 440 11.61 24.28 -12.93
CA LEU A 440 12.43 23.74 -11.86
C LEU A 440 11.77 23.88 -10.48
N THR A 441 11.14 25.03 -10.22
CA THR A 441 10.35 25.27 -9.01
C THR A 441 9.18 24.30 -8.93
N ASP A 442 8.44 24.13 -10.03
CA ASP A 442 7.34 23.17 -10.13
C ASP A 442 7.77 21.73 -9.86
N LYS A 443 8.84 21.29 -10.53
CA LYS A 443 9.43 19.96 -10.34
C LYS A 443 9.91 19.74 -8.91
N PHE A 444 10.49 20.76 -8.27
CA PHE A 444 10.88 20.70 -6.86
C PHE A 444 9.69 20.47 -5.93
N PHE A 445 8.57 21.18 -6.16
CA PHE A 445 7.37 20.99 -5.36
C PHE A 445 6.62 19.70 -5.73
N ALA A 446 6.63 19.27 -6.98
CA ALA A 446 6.13 17.97 -7.41
C ALA A 446 6.92 16.82 -6.75
N TRP A 447 8.24 16.97 -6.62
CA TRP A 447 9.09 16.06 -5.87
C TRP A 447 8.72 16.04 -4.38
N ARG A 448 8.50 17.21 -3.76
CA ARG A 448 7.98 17.30 -2.38
C ARG A 448 6.58 16.69 -2.24
N MET A 449 5.78 16.65 -3.30
CA MET A 449 4.47 15.99 -3.30
C MET A 449 4.59 14.47 -3.33
N LEU A 450 5.72 13.91 -3.76
CA LEU A 450 5.95 12.46 -3.70
C LEU A 450 5.93 11.91 -2.29
N ASP A 451 6.16 12.73 -1.25
CA ASP A 451 6.07 12.30 0.13
C ASP A 451 4.70 11.65 0.43
N VAL A 452 3.61 12.17 -0.16
CA VAL A 452 2.25 11.61 -0.01
C VAL A 452 2.16 10.18 -0.57
N TYR A 453 2.75 9.94 -1.75
CA TYR A 453 2.77 8.61 -2.37
C TYR A 453 3.78 7.67 -1.71
N ASN A 454 4.90 8.21 -1.24
CA ASN A 454 5.97 7.48 -0.58
C ASN A 454 5.48 6.88 0.74
N GLU A 455 4.72 7.62 1.55
CA GLU A 455 4.10 7.10 2.79
C GLU A 455 3.16 5.91 2.52
N ARG A 456 2.53 5.84 1.34
CA ARG A 456 1.64 4.73 0.95
C ARG A 456 2.40 3.52 0.44
N LEU A 457 3.42 3.74 -0.40
CA LEU A 457 4.28 2.67 -0.90
C LEU A 457 5.17 2.09 0.22
N ALA A 458 5.57 2.92 1.17
CA ALA A 458 6.29 2.54 2.39
C ALA A 458 5.62 1.38 3.12
N ASP A 459 4.30 1.45 3.28
CA ASP A 459 3.49 0.45 3.98
C ASP A 459 3.58 -0.94 3.29
N ILE A 460 3.81 -0.98 1.97
CA ILE A 460 4.07 -2.23 1.25
C ILE A 460 5.54 -2.62 1.40
N VAL A 461 6.47 -1.74 1.01
CA VAL A 461 7.90 -2.11 0.82
C VAL A 461 8.67 -2.28 2.13
N LEU A 462 8.24 -1.62 3.22
CA LEU A 462 8.86 -1.77 4.54
C LEU A 462 8.28 -2.92 5.35
N THR A 463 7.09 -3.40 5.00
CA THR A 463 6.52 -4.55 5.72
C THR A 463 7.42 -5.75 5.44
N PRO A 464 8.00 -6.38 6.49
CA PRO A 464 8.89 -7.51 6.29
C PRO A 464 8.10 -8.65 5.64
N THR A 465 8.72 -9.29 4.64
CA THR A 465 8.19 -10.51 4.04
C THR A 465 8.08 -11.61 5.09
N GLU A 466 7.13 -12.52 4.90
CA GLU A 466 6.85 -13.62 5.84
C GLU A 466 8.12 -14.39 6.29
N GLY A 467 9.04 -14.72 5.38
CA GLY A 467 10.28 -15.44 5.71
C GLY A 467 11.30 -14.65 6.55
N HIS A 468 11.25 -13.32 6.56
CA HIS A 468 12.11 -12.49 7.42
C HIS A 468 11.55 -12.36 8.84
N LEU A 469 10.22 -12.43 9.02
CA LEU A 469 9.60 -12.39 10.35
C LEU A 469 9.97 -13.62 11.22
N GLN A 470 10.36 -14.71 10.58
CA GLN A 470 10.76 -15.97 11.23
C GLN A 470 12.27 -16.05 11.51
N GLN A 471 13.06 -14.99 11.26
CA GLN A 471 14.45 -14.94 11.70
C GLN A 471 14.52 -14.55 13.18
N PRO A 472 15.16 -15.35 14.05
CA PRO A 472 15.51 -14.87 15.37
C PRO A 472 16.50 -13.70 15.24
N VAL A 473 16.29 -12.66 16.05
CA VAL A 473 17.22 -11.53 16.20
C VAL A 473 18.61 -12.10 16.53
N GLN A 474 19.59 -11.81 15.69
CA GLN A 474 20.99 -12.21 15.93
C GLN A 474 21.54 -11.44 17.14
N GLU A 475 21.54 -12.05 18.32
CA GLU A 475 22.51 -11.74 19.36
C GLU A 475 23.77 -12.58 19.14
N GLY A 476 24.90 -11.93 18.85
CA GLY A 476 26.21 -12.57 18.81
C GLY A 476 26.58 -13.17 17.45
N GLY A 477 27.59 -12.57 16.82
CA GLY A 477 28.10 -12.99 15.51
C GLY A 477 28.63 -14.42 15.49
N SER A 478 27.87 -15.31 14.89
CA SER A 478 28.39 -16.45 14.13
C SER A 478 27.44 -16.72 12.98
N ILE A 479 27.88 -16.43 11.76
CA ILE A 479 27.20 -16.82 10.54
C ILE A 479 27.36 -18.34 10.43
N SER A 480 26.45 -19.09 11.04
CA SER A 480 26.21 -20.46 10.60
C SER A 480 25.54 -20.36 9.25
N THR A 481 26.33 -20.52 8.18
CA THR A 481 25.85 -20.82 6.83
C THR A 481 24.89 -21.99 6.93
N VAL A 482 23.58 -21.72 6.85
CA VAL A 482 22.53 -22.74 6.79
C VAL A 482 22.53 -23.33 5.38
N SER A 483 23.58 -24.08 5.09
CA SER A 483 23.63 -25.01 3.98
C SER A 483 22.97 -26.32 4.43
N SER A 484 22.06 -26.83 3.59
CA SER A 484 21.69 -28.25 3.48
C SER A 484 21.14 -28.98 4.72
N VAL A 485 20.00 -28.53 5.28
CA VAL A 485 19.07 -29.48 5.96
C VAL A 485 18.14 -30.18 4.95
N PHE A 486 18.09 -29.68 3.71
CA PHE A 486 17.44 -30.33 2.57
C PHE A 486 18.42 -31.11 1.69
N GLN A 487 19.40 -31.81 2.30
CA GLN A 487 19.80 -33.05 1.65
C GLN A 487 18.63 -34.02 1.79
N ASP A 488 18.41 -34.83 0.76
CA ASP A 488 17.53 -35.99 0.72
C ASP A 488 17.88 -37.00 1.83
N ARG A 489 17.77 -36.60 3.09
CA ARG A 489 17.36 -37.53 4.12
C ARG A 489 15.89 -37.72 3.85
N GLU A 490 15.61 -38.76 3.07
CA GLU A 490 14.67 -39.78 3.50
C GLU A 490 14.85 -40.01 5.01
N SER A 491 14.33 -39.11 5.84
CA SER A 491 13.95 -39.47 7.19
C SER A 491 12.72 -40.33 7.01
N GLU A 492 12.97 -41.61 6.72
CA GLU A 492 12.01 -42.72 6.77
C GLU A 492 11.38 -42.88 8.16
N THR A 493 11.68 -42.01 9.12
CA THR A 493 11.19 -42.06 10.50
C THR A 493 11.07 -40.66 11.10
N ALA A 494 10.10 -39.86 10.64
CA ALA A 494 9.47 -38.93 11.57
C ALA A 494 8.32 -39.69 12.23
N ASP A 495 8.48 -40.10 13.50
CA ASP A 495 7.45 -40.82 14.29
C ASP A 495 6.11 -40.08 14.38
N VAL A 496 6.11 -38.77 14.08
CA VAL A 496 4.96 -37.88 14.19
C VAL A 496 4.94 -36.91 13.00
N SER A 497 3.84 -36.88 12.26
CA SER A 497 3.59 -35.97 11.13
C SER A 497 3.44 -34.51 11.59
N LEU A 498 2.75 -34.28 12.71
CA LEU A 498 2.51 -32.96 13.31
C LEU A 498 2.46 -33.07 14.84
N SER A 499 3.14 -32.16 15.54
CA SER A 499 3.06 -32.05 17.00
C SER A 499 2.86 -30.59 17.43
N LEU A 500 1.88 -30.37 18.31
CA LEU A 500 1.60 -29.11 19.00
C LEU A 500 1.86 -29.35 20.48
N THR A 501 2.69 -28.50 21.08
CA THR A 501 3.06 -28.58 22.48
C THR A 501 2.68 -27.29 23.19
N HIS A 502 1.69 -27.40 24.09
CA HIS A 502 1.26 -26.34 25.00
C HIS A 502 0.98 -24.98 24.33
N ILE A 503 0.24 -24.99 23.23
CA ILE A 503 -0.01 -23.80 22.42
C ILE A 503 -0.96 -22.84 23.14
N ILE A 504 -0.48 -21.63 23.39
CA ILE A 504 -1.27 -20.49 23.84
C ILE A 504 -1.29 -19.47 22.71
N PHE A 505 -2.47 -18.99 22.36
CA PHE A 505 -2.63 -18.00 21.30
C PHE A 505 -3.79 -17.06 21.56
N SER A 506 -3.54 -15.78 21.34
CA SER A 506 -4.49 -14.68 21.40
C SER A 506 -4.47 -13.94 20.06
N HIS A 507 -5.63 -13.54 19.55
CA HIS A 507 -5.64 -12.61 18.42
C HIS A 507 -4.97 -11.30 18.82
N LYS A 508 -4.20 -10.69 17.90
CA LYS A 508 -3.58 -9.39 18.10
C LYS A 508 -4.59 -8.37 18.64
N GLY A 509 -4.23 -7.70 19.74
CA GLY A 509 -5.10 -6.73 20.42
C GLY A 509 -6.21 -7.31 21.31
N SER A 510 -6.31 -8.64 21.45
CA SER A 510 -7.19 -9.29 22.44
C SER A 510 -6.39 -9.64 23.71
N ASN A 511 -6.91 -9.28 24.88
CA ASN A 511 -6.34 -9.70 26.17
C ASN A 511 -6.83 -11.08 26.63
N LYS A 512 -7.73 -11.72 25.87
CA LYS A 512 -8.23 -13.07 26.20
C LYS A 512 -7.58 -14.11 25.27
N PRO A 513 -6.90 -15.13 25.81
CA PRO A 513 -6.34 -16.21 25.01
C PRO A 513 -7.47 -17.05 24.42
N LEU A 514 -7.43 -17.23 23.10
CA LEU A 514 -8.34 -18.08 22.35
C LEU A 514 -7.98 -19.56 22.56
N LEU A 515 -6.69 -19.87 22.58
CA LEU A 515 -6.15 -21.20 22.89
C LEU A 515 -5.35 -21.13 24.20
N ARG A 516 -5.52 -22.11 25.08
CA ARG A 516 -5.00 -22.13 26.46
C ARG A 516 -4.23 -23.42 26.76
N GLY A 517 -3.08 -23.61 26.12
CA GLY A 517 -2.20 -24.76 26.37
C GLY A 517 -2.55 -26.00 25.56
N VAL A 518 -3.01 -25.81 24.34
CA VAL A 518 -3.51 -26.87 23.45
C VAL A 518 -2.35 -27.76 22.98
N SER A 519 -2.51 -29.09 23.11
CA SER A 519 -1.50 -30.06 22.67
C SER A 519 -2.13 -31.17 21.82
N LEU A 520 -1.51 -31.53 20.70
CA LEU A 520 -1.99 -32.53 19.73
C LEU A 520 -0.79 -33.18 19.04
N THR A 521 -0.84 -34.48 18.83
CA THR A 521 0.06 -35.22 17.95
C THR A 521 -0.75 -35.95 16.87
N LEU A 522 -0.26 -35.89 15.63
CA LEU A 522 -0.77 -36.62 14.47
C LEU A 522 0.30 -37.61 14.01
N HIS A 523 -0.01 -38.89 14.08
CA HIS A 523 0.86 -39.98 13.65
C HIS A 523 0.70 -40.28 12.15
N PRO A 524 1.70 -40.89 11.49
CA PRO A 524 1.59 -41.32 10.11
C PRO A 524 0.40 -42.25 9.87
N GLY A 525 -0.44 -41.94 8.88
CA GLY A 525 -1.61 -42.74 8.51
C GLY A 525 -2.83 -42.58 9.44
N GLU A 526 -2.71 -41.79 10.51
CA GLU A 526 -3.78 -41.53 11.47
C GLU A 526 -4.79 -40.50 10.94
N VAL A 527 -6.08 -40.73 11.20
CA VAL A 527 -7.17 -39.78 10.92
C VAL A 527 -7.67 -39.18 12.23
N VAL A 528 -7.42 -37.88 12.43
CA VAL A 528 -7.84 -37.14 13.63
C VAL A 528 -8.90 -36.10 13.25
N ALA A 529 -10.05 -36.15 13.92
CA ALA A 529 -11.12 -35.16 13.78
C ALA A 529 -11.10 -34.16 14.94
N ILE A 530 -11.17 -32.87 14.61
CA ILE A 530 -11.37 -31.78 15.56
C ILE A 530 -12.80 -31.27 15.43
N THR A 531 -13.53 -31.27 16.54
CA THR A 531 -14.90 -30.76 16.62
C THR A 531 -15.08 -29.80 17.78
N GLY A 532 -16.17 -29.03 17.78
CA GLY A 532 -16.44 -27.99 18.79
C GLY A 532 -17.34 -26.89 18.24
N LYS A 533 -17.87 -26.04 19.14
CA LYS A 533 -18.78 -24.94 18.79
C LYS A 533 -18.18 -23.98 17.77
N SER A 534 -19.03 -23.28 17.01
CA SER A 534 -18.55 -22.20 16.14
C SER A 534 -17.83 -21.12 16.97
N GLY A 535 -16.76 -20.56 16.43
CA GLY A 535 -15.97 -19.53 17.12
C GLY A 535 -15.01 -20.01 18.21
N CYS A 536 -14.88 -21.31 18.49
CA CYS A 536 -13.94 -21.82 19.51
C CYS A 536 -12.45 -21.82 19.09
N GLY A 537 -12.14 -21.41 17.84
CA GLY A 537 -10.76 -21.24 17.35
C GLY A 537 -10.24 -22.33 16.41
N LYS A 538 -11.09 -23.20 15.86
CA LYS A 538 -10.69 -24.29 14.93
C LYS A 538 -9.95 -23.80 13.68
N SER A 539 -10.52 -22.85 12.94
CA SER A 539 -9.86 -22.26 11.75
C SER A 539 -8.60 -21.46 12.12
N THR A 540 -8.56 -20.89 13.33
CA THR A 540 -7.34 -20.25 13.86
C THR A 540 -6.23 -21.28 14.12
N LEU A 541 -6.58 -22.46 14.62
CA LEU A 541 -5.64 -23.58 14.80
C LEU A 541 -5.07 -24.06 13.46
N VAL A 542 -5.91 -24.16 12.42
CA VAL A 542 -5.44 -24.45 11.04
C VAL A 542 -4.41 -23.42 10.59
N LYS A 543 -4.69 -22.13 10.79
CA LYS A 543 -3.75 -21.04 10.45
C LYS A 543 -2.45 -21.12 11.26
N LEU A 544 -2.50 -21.53 12.52
CA LEU A 544 -1.31 -21.77 13.36
C LEU A 544 -0.47 -22.96 12.86
N ILE A 545 -1.11 -24.08 12.50
CA ILE A 545 -0.41 -25.27 11.95
C ILE A 545 0.31 -24.92 10.65
N LEU A 546 -0.34 -24.13 9.79
CA LEU A 546 0.25 -23.62 8.56
C LEU A 546 1.33 -22.56 8.80
N GLY A 547 1.56 -22.13 10.04
CA GLY A 547 2.53 -21.10 10.40
C GLY A 547 2.16 -19.71 9.85
N ILE A 548 0.88 -19.49 9.54
CA ILE A 548 0.35 -18.18 9.12
C ILE A 548 0.29 -17.25 10.33
N TYR A 549 -0.09 -17.80 11.48
CA TYR A 549 0.05 -17.15 12.77
C TYR A 549 1.16 -17.82 13.58
N ILE A 550 1.78 -17.04 14.44
CA ILE A 550 2.79 -17.50 15.40
C ILE A 550 2.08 -17.55 16.77
N PRO A 551 2.14 -18.68 17.49
CA PRO A 551 1.60 -18.78 18.84
C PRO A 551 2.32 -17.81 19.79
N ASP A 552 1.63 -17.36 20.85
CA ASP A 552 2.23 -16.51 21.89
C ASP A 552 3.18 -17.36 22.75
N GLU A 553 2.77 -18.59 23.09
CA GLU A 553 3.59 -19.58 23.79
C GLU A 553 3.40 -20.99 23.21
N GLY A 554 4.38 -21.86 23.43
CA GLY A 554 4.40 -23.25 22.97
C GLY A 554 5.09 -23.44 21.62
N THR A 555 5.19 -24.69 21.17
CA THR A 555 5.84 -25.01 19.88
C THR A 555 5.03 -25.94 18.99
N ILE A 556 4.90 -25.55 17.72
CA ILE A 556 4.37 -26.37 16.63
C ILE A 556 5.56 -26.92 15.84
N ARG A 557 5.61 -28.24 15.65
CA ARG A 557 6.59 -28.91 14.78
C ARG A 557 5.87 -29.76 13.75
N THR A 558 6.24 -29.58 12.49
CA THR A 558 5.68 -30.33 11.36
C THR A 558 6.81 -31.07 10.66
N PHE A 559 6.69 -32.39 10.54
CA PHE A 559 7.79 -33.27 10.08
C PHE A 559 9.11 -33.00 10.85
N GLY A 560 9.02 -32.75 12.16
CA GLY A 560 10.16 -32.43 13.04
C GLY A 560 10.66 -30.97 12.99
N ILE A 561 10.24 -30.17 12.00
CA ILE A 561 10.72 -28.80 11.81
C ILE A 561 9.79 -27.82 12.56
N PRO A 562 10.33 -26.93 13.41
CA PRO A 562 9.52 -25.96 14.15
C PRO A 562 8.96 -24.86 13.25
N HIS A 563 7.77 -24.35 13.60
CA HIS A 563 7.10 -23.22 12.93
C HIS A 563 7.89 -21.91 12.91
N THR A 564 8.89 -21.77 13.78
CA THR A 564 9.82 -20.62 13.82
C THR A 564 10.96 -20.72 12.81
N HIS A 565 11.08 -21.83 12.06
CA HIS A 565 12.14 -21.99 11.08
C HIS A 565 11.94 -21.04 9.87
N PRO A 566 12.98 -20.34 9.38
CA PRO A 566 12.84 -19.32 8.32
C PRO A 566 12.29 -19.86 6.98
N ASP A 567 12.49 -21.15 6.70
CA ASP A 567 11.94 -21.84 5.53
C ASP A 567 10.63 -22.60 5.82
N TYR A 568 9.91 -22.32 6.91
CA TYR A 568 8.67 -23.05 7.24
C TYR A 568 7.61 -22.97 6.13
N PHE A 569 7.63 -21.89 5.31
CA PHE A 569 6.83 -21.81 4.10
C PHE A 569 7.01 -23.00 3.15
N ARG A 570 8.22 -23.58 3.04
CA ARG A 570 8.47 -24.76 2.19
C ARG A 570 7.73 -26.00 2.69
N ILE A 571 7.49 -26.11 4.00
CA ILE A 571 6.74 -27.21 4.60
C ILE A 571 5.29 -27.19 4.14
N ARG A 572 4.71 -26.01 3.88
CA ARG A 572 3.35 -25.89 3.32
C ARG A 572 3.20 -26.59 1.97
N ARG A 573 4.29 -26.81 1.22
CA ARG A 573 4.26 -27.61 -0.03
C ARG A 573 4.04 -29.10 0.24
N ARG A 574 4.42 -29.58 1.43
CA ARG A 574 4.21 -30.97 1.90
C ARG A 574 2.92 -31.13 2.70
N ILE A 575 2.13 -30.08 2.91
CA ILE A 575 0.81 -30.15 3.54
C ILE A 575 -0.24 -29.96 2.45
N GLY A 576 -1.16 -30.92 2.32
CA GLY A 576 -2.28 -30.79 1.39
C GLY A 576 -3.44 -30.14 2.13
N THR A 577 -3.83 -28.94 1.72
CA THR A 577 -4.80 -28.13 2.45
C THR A 577 -6.06 -27.92 1.64
N VAL A 578 -7.22 -28.07 2.28
CA VAL A 578 -8.50 -27.57 1.78
C VAL A 578 -9.08 -26.67 2.86
N LEU A 579 -9.15 -25.38 2.58
CA LEU A 579 -9.64 -24.37 3.53
C LEU A 579 -11.11 -24.05 3.28
N GLN A 580 -11.82 -23.59 4.31
CA GLN A 580 -13.24 -23.21 4.23
C GLN A 580 -13.50 -22.17 3.12
N ASP A 581 -12.69 -21.10 3.08
CA ASP A 581 -12.77 -20.01 2.08
C ASP A 581 -11.73 -20.15 0.95
N ASP A 582 -11.47 -21.37 0.46
CA ASP A 582 -10.55 -21.56 -0.67
C ASP A 582 -11.20 -21.18 -2.01
N HIS A 583 -10.39 -20.71 -2.95
CA HIS A 583 -10.82 -20.15 -4.23
C HIS A 583 -10.27 -20.95 -5.41
N LEU A 584 -11.10 -21.08 -6.44
CA LEU A 584 -10.65 -21.48 -7.77
C LEU A 584 -10.22 -20.22 -8.51
N PHE A 585 -9.10 -20.31 -9.21
CA PHE A 585 -8.58 -19.20 -10.01
C PHE A 585 -9.10 -19.32 -11.44
N ARG A 586 -9.19 -18.17 -12.12
CA ARG A 586 -9.53 -18.14 -13.54
C ARG A 586 -8.53 -18.97 -14.34
N GLY A 587 -9.02 -19.92 -15.11
CA GLY A 587 -8.21 -20.91 -15.83
C GLY A 587 -9.01 -22.18 -16.11
N SER A 588 -8.37 -23.21 -16.65
CA SER A 588 -9.03 -24.52 -16.82
C SER A 588 -9.19 -25.26 -15.48
N ILE A 589 -10.03 -26.30 -15.44
CA ILE A 589 -10.08 -27.24 -14.31
C ILE A 589 -8.70 -27.89 -14.12
N ALA A 590 -8.02 -28.27 -15.21
CA ALA A 590 -6.66 -28.79 -15.17
C ALA A 590 -5.71 -27.83 -14.45
N ASP A 591 -5.70 -26.55 -14.82
CA ASP A 591 -4.84 -25.53 -14.21
C ASP A 591 -5.11 -25.38 -12.71
N ASN A 592 -6.36 -25.53 -12.29
CA ASN A 592 -6.78 -25.46 -10.89
C ASN A 592 -6.36 -26.70 -10.08
N ILE A 593 -6.40 -27.90 -10.67
CA ILE A 593 -5.96 -29.14 -10.02
C ILE A 593 -4.43 -29.15 -9.88
N ILE A 594 -3.70 -28.81 -10.95
CA ILE A 594 -2.22 -28.73 -10.88
C ILE A 594 -1.73 -27.47 -10.18
N PHE A 595 -2.63 -26.53 -9.87
CA PHE A 595 -2.36 -25.24 -9.23
C PHE A 595 -1.24 -24.44 -9.89
N PHE A 596 -1.26 -24.40 -11.24
CA PHE A 596 -0.22 -23.76 -12.06
C PHE A 596 1.22 -24.26 -11.78
N SER A 597 1.36 -25.51 -11.32
CA SER A 597 2.66 -26.18 -11.16
C SER A 597 3.43 -26.25 -12.48
N GLU A 598 4.76 -26.07 -12.40
CA GLU A 598 5.68 -26.30 -13.52
C GLU A 598 5.78 -27.79 -13.88
N ASP A 599 5.69 -28.67 -12.88
CA ASP A 599 5.62 -30.12 -13.07
C ASP A 599 4.21 -30.51 -13.52
N ARG A 600 4.01 -30.58 -14.85
CA ARG A 600 2.74 -30.91 -15.50
C ARG A 600 2.67 -32.40 -15.82
N ASN A 601 2.19 -33.19 -14.87
CA ASN A 601 1.90 -34.60 -15.08
C ASN A 601 0.38 -34.84 -15.25
N PRO A 602 -0.12 -35.11 -16.47
CA PRO A 602 -1.54 -35.29 -16.75
C PRO A 602 -2.09 -36.59 -16.17
N GLU A 603 -1.33 -37.68 -16.16
CA GLU A 603 -1.76 -38.96 -15.59
C GLU A 603 -2.00 -38.84 -14.09
N ARG A 604 -1.09 -38.16 -13.39
CA ARG A 604 -1.23 -37.86 -11.97
C ARG A 604 -2.42 -36.96 -11.68
N MET A 605 -2.67 -35.97 -12.54
CA MET A 605 -3.81 -35.08 -12.40
C MET A 605 -5.12 -35.88 -12.46
N ILE A 606 -5.25 -36.75 -13.47
CA ILE A 606 -6.42 -37.63 -13.62
C ILE A 606 -6.53 -38.60 -12.43
N HIS A 607 -5.41 -39.17 -11.98
CA HIS A 607 -5.40 -40.02 -10.79
C HIS A 607 -5.90 -39.27 -9.54
N CYS A 608 -5.42 -38.06 -9.30
CA CYS A 608 -5.87 -37.23 -8.17
C CYS A 608 -7.36 -36.86 -8.29
N ALA A 609 -7.84 -36.59 -9.51
CA ALA A 609 -9.25 -36.31 -9.76
C ALA A 609 -10.14 -37.55 -9.51
N ARG A 610 -9.65 -38.76 -9.81
CA ARG A 610 -10.33 -40.01 -9.46
C ARG A 610 -10.36 -40.25 -7.96
N LEU A 611 -9.24 -40.01 -7.26
CA LEU A 611 -9.18 -40.10 -5.80
C LEU A 611 -10.14 -39.12 -5.11
N ALA A 612 -10.30 -37.92 -5.68
CA ALA A 612 -11.26 -36.93 -5.21
C ALA A 612 -12.68 -37.14 -5.76
N MET A 613 -12.96 -38.24 -6.47
CA MET A 613 -14.28 -38.57 -7.03
C MET A 613 -14.87 -37.49 -7.94
N ILE A 614 -14.05 -36.74 -8.70
CA ILE A 614 -14.50 -35.65 -9.60
C ILE A 614 -14.27 -35.94 -11.08
N ASP A 615 -13.50 -36.98 -11.42
CA ASP A 615 -13.16 -37.34 -12.82
C ASP A 615 -14.42 -37.52 -13.70
N SER A 616 -15.43 -38.25 -13.23
CA SER A 616 -16.68 -38.47 -13.96
C SER A 616 -17.45 -37.16 -14.23
N ASP A 617 -17.52 -36.27 -13.23
CA ASP A 617 -18.19 -34.98 -13.35
C ASP A 617 -17.46 -34.08 -14.34
N ILE A 618 -16.13 -34.10 -14.32
CA ILE A 618 -15.30 -33.35 -15.27
C ILE A 618 -15.51 -33.88 -16.68
N MET A 619 -15.50 -35.20 -16.87
CA MET A 619 -15.67 -35.82 -18.18
C MET A 619 -17.08 -35.64 -18.76
N ALA A 620 -18.08 -35.37 -17.92
CA ALA A 620 -19.42 -34.97 -18.36
C ALA A 620 -19.51 -33.52 -18.84
N MET A 621 -18.49 -32.69 -18.59
CA MET A 621 -18.44 -31.30 -19.07
C MET A 621 -18.03 -31.24 -20.55
N PRO A 622 -18.54 -30.29 -21.34
CA PRO A 622 -18.27 -30.22 -22.78
C PRO A 622 -16.79 -30.20 -23.17
N MET A 623 -15.94 -29.61 -22.33
CA MET A 623 -14.50 -29.47 -22.57
C MET A 623 -13.65 -30.31 -21.60
N GLY A 624 -14.26 -31.23 -20.84
CA GLY A 624 -13.55 -32.06 -19.87
C GLY A 624 -12.69 -31.23 -18.90
N TYR A 625 -11.43 -31.64 -18.73
CA TYR A 625 -10.42 -30.93 -17.93
C TYR A 625 -10.08 -29.53 -18.44
N GLN A 626 -10.36 -29.21 -19.71
CA GLN A 626 -10.13 -27.88 -20.30
C GLN A 626 -11.30 -26.92 -20.09
N THR A 627 -12.36 -27.37 -19.41
CA THR A 627 -13.48 -26.50 -19.03
C THR A 627 -12.96 -25.31 -18.22
N LEU A 628 -13.33 -24.10 -18.67
CA LEU A 628 -12.86 -22.86 -18.08
C LEU A 628 -13.70 -22.48 -16.85
N ILE A 629 -13.01 -22.12 -15.77
CA ILE A 629 -13.60 -21.63 -14.54
C ILE A 629 -13.53 -20.10 -14.53
N GLY A 630 -14.67 -19.43 -14.30
CA GLY A 630 -14.76 -17.97 -14.18
C GLY A 630 -14.27 -17.42 -12.84
N GLU A 631 -14.25 -16.09 -12.68
CA GLU A 631 -13.68 -15.39 -11.50
C GLU A 631 -14.31 -15.78 -10.15
N THR A 632 -15.59 -16.15 -10.13
CA THR A 632 -16.31 -16.60 -8.93
C THR A 632 -16.48 -18.11 -8.84
N GLY A 633 -15.83 -18.89 -9.71
CA GLY A 633 -16.11 -20.33 -9.83
C GLY A 633 -17.47 -20.64 -10.47
N GLY A 634 -18.11 -19.64 -11.08
CA GLY A 634 -19.45 -19.75 -11.67
C GLY A 634 -19.54 -20.89 -12.67
N GLY A 635 -20.42 -21.85 -12.38
CA GLY A 635 -20.63 -23.06 -13.19
C GLY A 635 -20.46 -24.38 -12.43
N LEU A 636 -19.82 -24.37 -11.25
CA LEU A 636 -19.60 -25.56 -10.42
C LEU A 636 -20.49 -25.56 -9.18
N SER A 637 -20.97 -26.73 -8.76
CA SER A 637 -21.62 -26.89 -7.45
C SER A 637 -20.61 -26.76 -6.31
N GLY A 638 -21.08 -26.47 -5.09
CA GLY A 638 -20.22 -26.38 -3.90
C GLY A 638 -19.40 -27.66 -3.66
N GLY A 639 -20.04 -28.83 -3.80
CA GLY A 639 -19.36 -30.13 -3.69
C GLY A 639 -18.37 -30.42 -4.83
N GLN A 640 -18.66 -29.98 -6.06
CA GLN A 640 -17.70 -30.07 -7.17
C GLN A 640 -16.47 -29.20 -6.91
N LYS A 641 -16.67 -27.96 -6.47
CA LYS A 641 -15.59 -27.05 -6.07
C LYS A 641 -14.71 -27.68 -4.99
N GLN A 642 -15.31 -28.23 -3.92
CA GLN A 642 -14.57 -28.89 -2.84
C GLN A 642 -13.75 -30.09 -3.34
N ARG A 643 -14.31 -30.95 -4.19
CA ARG A 643 -13.56 -32.09 -4.76
C ARG A 643 -12.42 -31.67 -5.69
N ILE A 644 -12.56 -30.58 -6.45
CA ILE A 644 -11.46 -30.00 -7.23
C ILE A 644 -10.34 -29.50 -6.29
N LEU A 645 -10.70 -28.85 -5.18
CA LEU A 645 -9.73 -28.41 -4.17
C LEU A 645 -9.04 -29.60 -3.47
N LEU A 646 -9.76 -30.69 -3.23
CA LEU A 646 -9.17 -31.92 -2.71
C LEU A 646 -8.20 -32.56 -3.72
N ALA A 647 -8.58 -32.66 -5.00
CA ALA A 647 -7.69 -33.12 -6.06
C ALA A 647 -6.42 -32.26 -6.13
N ARG A 648 -6.55 -30.94 -5.98
CA ARG A 648 -5.44 -29.98 -5.88
C ARG A 648 -4.54 -30.25 -4.67
N ALA A 649 -5.12 -30.56 -3.51
CA ALA A 649 -4.34 -30.91 -2.31
C ALA A 649 -3.56 -32.23 -2.50
N LEU A 650 -4.18 -33.25 -3.10
CA LEU A 650 -3.56 -34.54 -3.41
C LEU A 650 -2.46 -34.44 -4.46
N TYR A 651 -2.64 -33.56 -5.46
CA TYR A 651 -1.64 -33.33 -6.51
C TYR A 651 -0.28 -32.85 -5.95
N LYS A 652 -0.22 -32.36 -4.71
CA LYS A 652 1.06 -31.96 -4.08
C LYS A 652 1.90 -33.12 -3.54
N LYS A 653 1.39 -34.36 -3.48
CA LYS A 653 2.01 -35.47 -2.69
C LYS A 653 2.20 -35.04 -1.23
N PRO A 654 1.10 -34.73 -0.52
CA PRO A 654 1.19 -34.23 0.84
C PRO A 654 1.65 -35.33 1.81
N GLY A 655 2.46 -34.99 2.81
CA GLY A 655 2.78 -35.88 3.93
C GLY A 655 1.61 -36.04 4.91
N PHE A 656 0.72 -35.04 4.99
CA PHE A 656 -0.59 -35.17 5.60
C PHE A 656 -1.58 -34.17 4.99
N LEU A 657 -2.88 -34.46 5.11
CA LEU A 657 -3.97 -33.59 4.68
C LEU A 657 -4.53 -32.79 5.86
N LEU A 658 -4.80 -31.51 5.61
CA LEU A 658 -5.46 -30.59 6.54
C LEU A 658 -6.75 -30.09 5.90
N LEU A 659 -7.90 -30.53 6.43
CA LEU A 659 -9.21 -30.29 5.86
C LEU A 659 -10.04 -29.44 6.81
N ASP A 660 -10.29 -28.17 6.47
CA ASP A 660 -11.13 -27.25 7.24
C ASP A 660 -12.53 -27.17 6.63
N GLU A 661 -13.49 -27.90 7.21
CA GLU A 661 -14.86 -28.02 6.69
C GLU A 661 -14.94 -28.41 5.19
N ALA A 662 -13.92 -29.11 4.69
CA ALA A 662 -13.75 -29.42 3.28
C ALA A 662 -14.85 -30.32 2.69
N THR A 663 -15.69 -30.91 3.54
CA THR A 663 -16.76 -31.82 3.16
C THR A 663 -18.18 -31.28 3.41
N SER A 664 -18.30 -30.05 3.93
CA SER A 664 -19.60 -29.47 4.32
C SER A 664 -20.62 -29.33 3.18
N HIS A 665 -20.17 -29.37 1.92
CA HIS A 665 -21.03 -29.32 0.72
C HIS A 665 -21.03 -30.64 -0.07
N LEU A 666 -20.44 -31.71 0.48
CA LEU A 666 -20.50 -33.05 -0.08
C LEU A 666 -21.70 -33.82 0.48
N ASP A 667 -22.16 -34.77 -0.31
CA ASP A 667 -23.06 -35.83 0.12
C ASP A 667 -22.33 -36.83 1.02
N ILE A 668 -23.08 -37.42 1.96
CA ILE A 668 -22.55 -38.32 3.00
C ILE A 668 -21.84 -39.54 2.38
N GLU A 669 -22.35 -40.08 1.28
CA GLU A 669 -21.76 -41.23 0.59
C GLU A 669 -20.37 -40.92 0.02
N SER A 670 -20.23 -39.78 -0.67
CA SER A 670 -18.94 -39.30 -1.16
C SER A 670 -17.95 -39.03 -0.03
N GLU A 671 -18.40 -38.48 1.11
CA GLU A 671 -17.52 -38.25 2.27
C GLU A 671 -16.93 -39.54 2.84
N ILE A 672 -17.78 -40.57 3.01
CA ILE A 672 -17.36 -41.87 3.53
C ILE A 672 -16.35 -42.52 2.57
N LEU A 673 -16.66 -42.51 1.27
CA LEU A 673 -15.80 -43.13 0.26
C LEU A 673 -14.44 -42.43 0.14
N ILE A 674 -14.43 -41.09 0.16
CA ILE A 674 -13.19 -40.30 0.16
C ILE A 674 -12.37 -40.62 1.42
N SER A 675 -13.00 -40.65 2.59
CA SER A 675 -12.31 -40.95 3.85
C SER A 675 -11.70 -42.36 3.86
N GLN A 676 -12.43 -43.36 3.36
CA GLN A 676 -11.94 -44.72 3.20
C GLN A 676 -10.77 -44.80 2.23
N THR A 677 -10.85 -44.10 1.09
CA THR A 677 -9.79 -44.05 0.08
C THR A 677 -8.51 -43.42 0.64
N LEU A 678 -8.62 -42.30 1.36
CA LEU A 678 -7.48 -41.64 2.00
C LEU A 678 -6.82 -42.53 3.05
N ARG A 679 -7.63 -43.28 3.82
CA ARG A 679 -7.15 -44.27 4.80
C ARG A 679 -6.40 -45.42 4.11
N GLN A 680 -6.93 -45.98 3.02
CA GLN A 680 -6.27 -47.06 2.27
C GLN A 680 -4.91 -46.64 1.69
N LEU A 681 -4.77 -45.37 1.34
CA LEU A 681 -3.50 -44.80 0.86
C LEU A 681 -2.49 -44.50 1.99
N GLY A 682 -2.86 -44.71 3.25
CA GLY A 682 -1.99 -44.44 4.41
C GLY A 682 -1.67 -42.95 4.62
N ILE A 683 -2.50 -42.06 4.07
CA ILE A 683 -2.29 -40.61 4.18
C ILE A 683 -2.86 -40.15 5.53
N SER A 684 -2.03 -39.56 6.39
CA SER A 684 -2.50 -38.96 7.64
C SER A 684 -3.44 -37.78 7.36
N VAL A 685 -4.55 -37.67 8.09
CA VAL A 685 -5.57 -36.63 7.87
C VAL A 685 -5.91 -35.95 9.20
N LEU A 686 -5.81 -34.62 9.21
CA LEU A 686 -6.37 -33.77 10.25
C LEU A 686 -7.56 -33.02 9.67
N LEU A 687 -8.77 -33.34 10.13
CA LEU A 687 -9.99 -32.73 9.63
C LEU A 687 -10.76 -31.96 10.72
N ILE A 688 -11.36 -30.84 10.36
CA ILE A 688 -12.34 -30.14 11.17
C ILE A 688 -13.72 -30.58 10.71
N ALA A 689 -14.44 -31.25 11.60
CA ALA A 689 -15.73 -31.86 11.30
C ALA A 689 -16.85 -31.35 12.22
N HIS A 690 -18.01 -31.14 11.59
CA HIS A 690 -19.25 -30.79 12.27
C HIS A 690 -20.33 -31.87 12.13
N ARG A 691 -20.18 -32.79 11.18
CA ARG A 691 -21.15 -33.84 10.88
C ARG A 691 -20.81 -35.11 11.68
N PRO A 692 -21.79 -35.75 12.35
CA PRO A 692 -21.57 -36.97 13.13
C PRO A 692 -20.92 -38.10 12.34
N GLU A 693 -21.29 -38.27 11.06
CA GLU A 693 -20.80 -39.34 10.20
C GLU A 693 -19.30 -39.19 9.89
N THR A 694 -18.85 -37.97 9.63
CA THR A 694 -17.43 -37.64 9.41
C THR A 694 -16.61 -37.73 10.71
N ILE A 695 -17.24 -37.48 11.87
CA ILE A 695 -16.61 -37.64 13.18
C ILE A 695 -16.47 -39.13 13.52
N ALA A 696 -17.48 -39.94 13.22
CA ALA A 696 -17.49 -41.38 13.47
C ALA A 696 -16.47 -42.14 12.61
N SER A 697 -16.08 -41.61 11.47
CA SER A 697 -15.07 -42.25 10.61
C SER A 697 -13.63 -42.01 11.10
N ALA A 698 -13.38 -41.10 12.05
CA ALA A 698 -12.05 -40.76 12.54
C ALA A 698 -11.53 -41.72 13.62
N ASP A 699 -10.21 -41.94 13.65
CA ASP A 699 -9.56 -42.81 14.63
C ASP A 699 -9.56 -42.17 16.03
N ARG A 700 -9.40 -40.84 16.06
CA ARG A 700 -9.49 -40.02 17.28
C ARG A 700 -10.30 -38.76 17.05
N VAL A 701 -11.07 -38.39 18.06
CA VAL A 701 -11.90 -37.18 18.04
C VAL A 701 -11.51 -36.28 19.20
N LEU A 702 -11.13 -35.04 18.88
CA LEU A 702 -10.80 -34.01 19.84
C LEU A 702 -11.87 -32.92 19.84
N TYR A 703 -12.46 -32.69 21.01
CA TYR A 703 -13.41 -31.62 21.25
C TYR A 703 -12.67 -30.37 21.75
N LEU A 704 -12.70 -29.28 20.98
CA LEU A 704 -12.16 -27.98 21.34
C LEU A 704 -13.23 -27.16 22.07
N SER A 705 -13.03 -26.95 23.37
CA SER A 705 -13.91 -26.13 24.21
C SER A 705 -13.11 -25.19 25.11
N GLU A 706 -13.54 -23.93 25.18
CA GLU A 706 -12.93 -22.88 26.01
C GLU A 706 -11.39 -22.77 25.85
N GLY A 707 -10.89 -23.05 24.65
CA GLY A 707 -9.47 -23.01 24.32
C GLY A 707 -8.65 -24.22 24.79
N THR A 708 -9.30 -25.33 25.17
CA THR A 708 -8.63 -26.58 25.59
C THR A 708 -9.16 -27.78 24.81
N PHE A 709 -8.34 -28.81 24.61
CA PHE A 709 -8.76 -30.07 23.99
C PHE A 709 -9.25 -31.07 25.04
N LYS A 710 -10.35 -31.76 24.71
CA LYS A 710 -10.83 -32.96 25.39
C LYS A 710 -10.98 -34.09 24.38
N GLU A 711 -10.31 -35.22 24.61
CA GLU A 711 -10.44 -36.39 23.75
C GLU A 711 -11.75 -37.14 24.05
N LEU A 712 -12.54 -37.41 23.01
CA LEU A 712 -13.79 -38.16 23.11
C LEU A 712 -13.51 -39.64 22.82
N LYS A 713 -13.89 -40.54 23.74
CA LYS A 713 -13.84 -41.98 23.50
C LYS A 713 -15.00 -42.39 22.59
N HIS A 714 -14.69 -43.16 21.54
CA HIS A 714 -15.61 -43.54 20.44
C HIS A 714 -16.97 -44.10 20.91
N GLN A 715 -17.00 -44.78 22.06
CA GLN A 715 -18.21 -45.35 22.67
C GLN A 715 -19.24 -44.34 23.22
N ARG A 716 -18.88 -43.07 23.45
CA ARG A 716 -19.82 -42.04 23.96
C ARG A 716 -20.50 -41.19 22.87
N LEU A 717 -20.08 -41.33 21.61
CA LEU A 717 -20.62 -40.52 20.51
C LEU A 717 -22.00 -40.99 20.03
N ILE A 718 -22.37 -42.25 20.34
CA ILE A 718 -23.64 -42.87 19.94
C ILE A 718 -24.72 -42.68 21.03
N ASP A 719 -24.34 -42.51 22.29
CA ASP A 719 -25.29 -42.44 23.42
C ASP A 719 -25.60 -41.00 23.92
N ASP A 720 -24.78 -40.00 23.59
CA ASP A 720 -24.95 -38.61 24.07
C ASP A 720 -25.42 -37.65 22.95
N GLU A 721 -26.67 -37.78 22.52
CA GLU A 721 -27.37 -36.70 21.78
C GLU A 721 -27.44 -35.39 22.60
N GLN A 722 -27.18 -35.43 23.91
CA GLN A 722 -27.24 -34.26 24.80
C GLN A 722 -25.98 -33.38 24.81
N VAL A 723 -24.79 -33.89 24.45
CA VAL A 723 -23.55 -33.08 24.44
C VAL A 723 -23.48 -32.14 23.24
N TYR A 724 -24.23 -32.42 22.18
CA TYR A 724 -24.34 -31.57 20.98
C TYR A 724 -25.37 -30.43 21.13
N ALA A 725 -26.19 -30.44 22.19
CA ALA A 725 -27.34 -29.55 22.35
C ALA A 725 -27.17 -28.40 23.36
N SER A 726 -25.97 -28.13 23.88
CA SER A 726 -25.74 -27.01 24.83
C SER A 726 -24.51 -26.18 24.50
#